data_AF-A0A7M1QZW6-F1
#
_entry.id   AF-A0A7M1QZW6-F1
#
_cell.length_a   1.000
_cell.length_b   1.000
_cell.length_c   1.000
_cell.angle_alpha   90.00
_cell.angle_beta   90.00
_cell.angle_gamma   90.00
#
_symmetry.space_group_name_H-M   'P 1'
#
loop_
_entity.id
_entity.type
_entity.pdbx_description
1 polymer ?
#
loop_
_entity_poly.entity_id
_entity_poly.type
_entity_poly.pdbx_seq_one_letter_code
_entity_poly.pdbx_strand_id
1 'polypeptide(L)'
;MDSIKSLPKWGLFNKVNHTSALLALFMVIAMLLSTAVVAWAQDGKQVFEGSMTERGSNHFQVRPQQGGEWEPAYCMNVRRAYPTVLGQEGADGLPQFMKSNDPSDLGAFTEKQGAELTQKLLDLMWVGYPNDATGAIKKGDLTKDQLRDATQNAIWYLTDGYNAAHQLGGNTLKAYNVMIGQSKSEILSFGTKFELKQVPEGSKLNVYVPTTNNVNPPDGYDKWQNLLSSQFIDKNDEPISPEPNNPNEPGDGEFKVNFEKLDKVTKKFVAGAKLQLVPQSNGSTINGKAEVFAWDSKNAAEEIKMSPGEYLLKELQAPENYKPIKQPGSPIAQVVVAEDGRVDVRTEGDSVVREGSTVKIFNESLTPAPKSFDVVISKTDVAGKEIAGAQIEVWSTGADAKKVAEWTSVEGESKTIQLAAGEYVFKETVAPEGFKVVSDITFTVDADGKVTTTDVQQTVDGKKVATADGGKLTVINEAEAPKSFDVVISKTDVAGKEIAGAQIEVWSTGADAKKVAEWTSVEGESKTIQLAAGEYVFKETVAPEGFKVVSDITFTVDADGKVTTTDVQQTVDGKKVATADGGKLTVINEAEAPKSFDVVISKTDVAGKEIAGAQIEVWSTGADAKKVAEWTSVEGESKTIQLAAGEYVFKETVAPEGFKVVSDITFTVDADGKVTTTDVQQTVDGKKVATADGGKLTVINEAEAPKSFDVVISKTDVAGKEIAGAQIEVWSTGADAKKVAEWTSVEGESKTIQLAAGEYVFKETVAPEGFKVVSDITFTVDADGKVTTTDVQQTVDGKKVATADGGKLTVINEAEAPKSFDVVISKTDVAGKKPLAATGAQVGTLTLLAGALMAGGVVLVFRRKRS
;
A
#
# COMPACT_ATOMS: atom_id res chain seq x y z
N MET A 1 20.82 42.94 32.31
CA MET A 1 20.09 44.09 31.76
C MET A 1 18.63 43.68 31.53
N ASP A 2 17.91 43.50 32.65
CA ASP A 2 16.88 44.44 33.10
C ASP A 2 15.90 44.98 32.02
N SER A 3 14.56 44.91 32.18
CA SER A 3 13.80 44.41 33.34
C SER A 3 12.33 44.06 33.04
N ILE A 4 11.85 42.98 33.68
CA ILE A 4 10.62 42.83 34.49
C ILE A 4 9.44 43.78 34.12
N LYS A 5 8.26 43.30 33.70
CA LYS A 5 7.12 42.75 34.52
C LYS A 5 6.01 42.22 33.58
N SER A 6 5.15 41.25 33.91
CA SER A 6 5.08 40.33 35.08
C SER A 6 4.21 39.09 34.75
N LEU A 7 4.65 37.92 35.20
CA LEU A 7 4.01 36.59 35.09
C LEU A 7 3.28 36.22 36.43
N PRO A 8 2.84 34.97 36.68
CA PRO A 8 1.78 34.19 36.01
C PRO A 8 0.86 33.44 37.03
N LYS A 9 0.00 32.52 36.55
CA LYS A 9 0.01 31.04 36.84
C LYS A 9 -1.24 30.39 36.22
N TRP A 10 -1.20 29.35 35.37
CA TRP A 10 -0.61 27.98 35.43
C TRP A 10 -1.25 27.02 36.45
N GLY A 11 -1.86 25.94 35.95
CA GLY A 11 -1.36 24.59 36.26
C GLY A 11 -2.34 23.42 36.45
N LEU A 12 -2.41 22.51 35.45
CA LEU A 12 -2.78 21.07 35.50
C LEU A 12 -4.19 20.69 36.08
N PHE A 13 -4.86 19.57 35.75
CA PHE A 13 -4.41 18.19 35.48
C PHE A 13 -5.46 17.33 34.70
N ASN A 14 -4.94 16.30 34.00
CA ASN A 14 -5.52 14.95 33.70
C ASN A 14 -6.88 14.69 33.00
N LYS A 15 -6.84 13.63 32.18
CA LYS A 15 -7.95 12.81 31.66
C LYS A 15 -8.76 12.14 32.79
N VAL A 16 -10.05 11.82 32.53
CA VAL A 16 -10.69 10.50 32.79
C VAL A 16 -11.97 10.35 31.92
N ASN A 17 -12.39 9.11 31.72
CA ASN A 17 -13.36 8.57 30.76
C ASN A 17 -14.86 8.92 30.95
N HIS A 18 -15.57 8.92 29.81
CA HIS A 18 -16.91 8.35 29.49
C HIS A 18 -18.18 8.57 30.36
N THR A 19 -19.31 8.50 29.62
CA THR A 19 -20.74 8.31 30.00
C THR A 19 -21.59 9.56 30.30
N SER A 20 -22.89 9.42 30.01
CA SER A 20 -24.00 10.27 30.46
C SER A 20 -24.08 11.72 29.95
N ALA A 21 -24.24 11.89 28.63
CA ALA A 21 -24.59 13.17 27.98
C ALA A 21 -25.84 13.02 27.07
N LEU A 22 -26.99 12.68 27.65
CA LEU A 22 -28.27 12.54 26.91
C LEU A 22 -29.49 12.91 27.79
N LEU A 23 -29.44 14.05 28.51
CA LEU A 23 -30.58 14.55 29.29
C LEU A 23 -30.54 16.07 29.58
N ALA A 24 -30.31 16.92 28.56
CA ALA A 24 -30.19 18.37 28.78
C ALA A 24 -30.60 19.26 27.57
N LEU A 25 -31.78 19.05 26.97
CA LEU A 25 -32.29 19.94 25.91
C LEU A 25 -33.83 20.07 25.89
N PHE A 26 -34.45 20.42 27.02
CA PHE A 26 -35.91 20.66 27.08
C PHE A 26 -36.35 21.72 28.12
N MET A 27 -35.59 22.82 28.26
CA MET A 27 -35.93 23.94 29.17
C MET A 27 -35.68 25.34 28.57
N VAL A 28 -36.30 25.65 27.41
CA VAL A 28 -36.37 27.04 26.87
C VAL A 28 -37.76 27.41 26.31
N ILE A 29 -38.84 26.86 26.90
CA ILE A 29 -40.22 27.36 26.70
C ILE A 29 -40.93 27.38 28.06
N ALA A 30 -40.52 28.31 28.94
CA ALA A 30 -41.00 28.39 30.33
C ALA A 30 -41.04 29.83 30.89
N MET A 31 -41.25 30.84 30.04
CA MET A 31 -41.48 32.23 30.45
C MET A 31 -42.51 32.92 29.54
N LEU A 32 -43.81 32.73 29.84
CA LEU A 32 -44.93 33.65 29.52
C LEU A 32 -46.27 33.04 29.99
N LEU A 33 -46.54 33.02 31.30
CA LEU A 33 -47.89 32.83 31.89
C LEU A 33 -47.82 33.00 33.41
N SER A 34 -48.35 34.10 33.98
CA SER A 34 -48.39 34.28 35.45
C SER A 34 -49.44 35.29 35.98
N THR A 35 -50.67 35.25 35.48
CA THR A 35 -51.89 35.67 36.22
C THR A 35 -53.11 35.00 35.56
N ALA A 36 -54.16 34.53 36.26
CA ALA A 36 -54.49 34.71 37.68
C ALA A 36 -55.12 33.45 38.34
N VAL A 37 -54.84 33.30 39.64
CA VAL A 37 -55.69 32.75 40.72
C VAL A 37 -56.49 31.45 40.50
N VAL A 38 -55.99 30.40 41.15
CA VAL A 38 -56.71 29.37 41.96
C VAL A 38 -58.23 29.24 41.78
N ALA A 39 -58.65 28.10 41.23
CA ALA A 39 -59.89 27.42 41.63
C ALA A 39 -59.53 26.11 42.36
N TRP A 40 -60.37 25.66 43.29
CA TRP A 40 -60.06 24.52 44.17
C TRP A 40 -60.44 23.18 43.54
N ALA A 41 -59.70 22.12 43.89
CA ALA A 41 -60.16 20.76 43.72
C ALA A 41 -61.30 20.46 44.72
N GLN A 42 -62.54 20.69 44.30
CA GLN A 42 -63.71 20.02 44.85
C GLN A 42 -64.21 18.96 43.86
N ASP A 43 -64.73 17.87 44.41
CA ASP A 43 -65.46 16.85 43.65
C ASP A 43 -66.83 17.41 43.23
N GLY A 44 -66.82 18.18 42.15
CA GLY A 44 -67.97 18.91 41.62
C GLY A 44 -68.14 18.61 40.14
N LYS A 45 -69.17 17.85 39.80
CA LYS A 45 -69.47 17.48 38.41
C LYS A 45 -69.68 18.74 37.57
N GLN A 46 -69.05 18.78 36.39
CA GLN A 46 -69.23 19.86 35.43
C GLN A 46 -70.71 20.04 35.09
N VAL A 47 -71.20 21.28 35.24
CA VAL A 47 -72.55 21.67 34.87
C VAL A 47 -72.57 22.09 33.41
N PHE A 48 -73.62 21.66 32.71
CA PHE A 48 -73.87 21.92 31.30
C PHE A 48 -75.17 22.70 31.13
N GLU A 49 -75.26 23.53 30.09
CA GLU A 49 -76.48 24.26 29.70
C GLU A 49 -77.03 23.65 28.40
N GLY A 50 -78.33 23.37 28.36
CA GLY A 50 -79.02 22.87 27.17
C GLY A 50 -79.87 23.94 26.49
N SER A 51 -79.95 23.91 25.17
CA SER A 51 -80.74 24.85 24.36
C SER A 51 -81.33 24.15 23.12
N MET A 52 -82.45 24.66 22.64
CA MET A 52 -82.95 24.45 21.28
C MET A 52 -82.33 25.52 20.35
N THR A 53 -82.08 25.20 19.08
CA THR A 53 -81.44 26.16 18.14
C THR A 53 -82.42 27.16 17.53
N GLU A 54 -83.68 26.77 17.31
CA GLU A 54 -84.72 27.63 16.73
C GLU A 54 -86.10 27.30 17.32
N ARG A 55 -87.03 28.27 17.34
CA ARG A 55 -88.37 28.10 17.91
C ARG A 55 -89.20 27.09 17.09
N GLY A 56 -89.32 25.87 17.60
CA GLY A 56 -90.19 24.82 17.04
C GLY A 56 -89.47 23.81 16.16
N SER A 57 -88.13 23.82 16.12
CA SER A 57 -87.32 22.75 15.53
C SER A 57 -87.08 21.61 16.53
N ASN A 58 -86.81 20.40 16.06
CA ASN A 58 -86.42 19.27 16.93
C ASN A 58 -84.91 19.28 17.22
N HIS A 59 -84.32 20.47 17.33
CA HIS A 59 -82.88 20.69 17.21
C HIS A 59 -82.27 21.17 18.51
N PHE A 60 -81.73 20.24 19.29
CA PHE A 60 -81.15 20.53 20.60
C PHE A 60 -79.63 20.47 20.60
N GLN A 61 -79.03 21.18 21.55
CA GLN A 61 -77.60 21.33 21.73
C GLN A 61 -77.27 21.54 23.21
N VAL A 62 -76.05 21.22 23.60
CA VAL A 62 -75.56 21.34 24.97
C VAL A 62 -74.13 21.87 24.98
N ARG A 63 -73.72 22.56 26.06
CA ARG A 63 -72.35 23.04 26.26
C ARG A 63 -71.98 23.08 27.75
N PRO A 64 -70.70 23.15 28.14
CA PRO A 64 -70.31 23.49 29.50
C PRO A 64 -70.79 24.89 29.90
N GLN A 65 -71.35 25.03 31.11
CA GLN A 65 -71.83 26.32 31.64
C GLN A 65 -70.71 27.37 31.78
N GLN A 66 -69.47 26.92 32.05
CA GLN A 66 -68.31 27.80 32.23
C GLN A 66 -67.73 28.33 30.91
N GLY A 67 -68.38 28.04 29.77
CA GLY A 67 -67.91 28.35 28.43
C GLY A 67 -67.35 27.12 27.72
N GLY A 68 -67.62 27.05 26.42
CA GLY A 68 -67.27 25.94 25.53
C GLY A 68 -68.15 25.97 24.28
N GLU A 69 -67.77 25.20 23.27
CA GLU A 69 -68.56 25.04 22.05
C GLU A 69 -69.90 24.33 22.32
N TRP A 70 -70.87 24.55 21.43
CA TRP A 70 -72.14 23.84 21.43
C TRP A 70 -72.02 22.51 20.68
N GLU A 71 -72.17 21.38 21.38
CA GLU A 71 -72.32 20.08 20.71
C GLU A 71 -73.82 19.79 20.42
N PRO A 72 -74.15 19.12 19.30
CA PRO A 72 -75.50 18.60 19.09
C PRO A 72 -75.88 17.58 20.19
N ALA A 73 -77.13 17.64 20.64
CA ALA A 73 -77.67 16.71 21.62
C ALA A 73 -79.12 16.36 21.30
N TYR A 74 -79.60 15.24 21.84
CA TYR A 74 -80.92 14.71 21.52
C TYR A 74 -81.75 14.45 22.77
N CYS A 75 -82.95 15.02 22.82
CA CYS A 75 -83.88 14.86 23.93
C CYS A 75 -84.44 13.44 24.02
N MET A 76 -84.64 12.97 25.25
CA MET A 76 -85.28 11.70 25.62
C MET A 76 -86.29 11.95 26.75
N ASN A 77 -87.30 11.09 26.87
CA ASN A 77 -88.48 11.27 27.74
C ASN A 77 -89.45 12.32 27.18
N VAL A 78 -89.95 12.11 25.96
CA VAL A 78 -90.78 13.07 25.16
C VAL A 78 -91.95 13.74 25.91
N ARG A 79 -92.42 13.16 27.02
CA ARG A 79 -93.47 13.68 27.92
C ARG A 79 -93.00 14.76 28.90
N ARG A 80 -91.72 15.11 28.89
CA ARG A 80 -91.10 16.16 29.72
C ARG A 80 -90.76 17.39 28.86
N ALA A 81 -90.44 18.52 29.50
CA ALA A 81 -90.05 19.72 28.76
C ALA A 81 -88.70 19.55 28.04
N TYR A 82 -88.63 19.90 26.75
CA TYR A 82 -87.36 20.04 26.03
C TYR A 82 -86.80 21.48 26.21
N PRO A 83 -85.48 21.72 26.04
CA PRO A 83 -84.87 23.04 26.27
C PRO A 83 -85.45 24.20 25.46
N THR A 84 -85.39 25.42 26.00
CA THR A 84 -85.82 26.66 25.34
C THR A 84 -84.82 27.15 24.28
N VAL A 85 -85.24 28.12 23.45
CA VAL A 85 -84.38 28.73 22.41
C VAL A 85 -83.39 29.71 23.02
N LEU A 86 -82.15 29.69 22.53
CA LEU A 86 -81.09 30.64 22.90
C LEU A 86 -81.47 32.10 22.59
N GLY A 87 -81.27 33.00 23.55
CA GLY A 87 -81.70 34.40 23.47
C GLY A 87 -83.21 34.59 23.70
N GLN A 88 -83.92 33.54 24.13
CA GLN A 88 -85.34 33.58 24.52
C GLN A 88 -85.61 32.82 25.83
N GLU A 89 -84.55 32.49 26.58
CA GLU A 89 -84.61 32.11 27.99
C GLU A 89 -85.36 33.16 28.85
N GLY A 90 -85.98 32.68 29.93
CA GLY A 90 -86.57 33.56 30.94
C GLY A 90 -85.50 34.23 31.82
N ALA A 91 -85.94 35.01 32.82
CA ALA A 91 -85.03 35.65 33.77
C ALA A 91 -84.14 34.67 34.55
N ASP A 92 -84.55 33.39 34.63
CA ASP A 92 -83.85 32.30 35.32
C ASP A 92 -82.76 31.62 34.45
N GLY A 93 -82.69 31.92 33.15
CA GLY A 93 -81.67 31.38 32.23
C GLY A 93 -82.03 30.06 31.53
N LEU A 94 -81.00 29.39 30.99
CA LEU A 94 -81.13 28.11 30.28
C LEU A 94 -81.17 26.92 31.25
N PRO A 95 -81.84 25.81 30.90
CA PRO A 95 -81.88 24.61 31.73
C PRO A 95 -80.49 23.96 31.89
N GLN A 96 -80.21 23.51 33.11
CA GLN A 96 -78.93 22.99 33.56
C GLN A 96 -78.93 21.46 33.73
N PHE A 97 -77.80 20.84 33.37
CA PHE A 97 -77.62 19.38 33.35
C PHE A 97 -76.27 18.97 33.95
N MET A 98 -76.17 17.72 34.39
CA MET A 98 -74.92 17.05 34.74
C MET A 98 -74.74 15.79 33.88
N LYS A 99 -73.50 15.50 33.50
CA LYS A 99 -73.12 14.28 32.77
C LYS A 99 -73.35 13.03 33.64
N SER A 100 -73.86 11.96 33.04
CA SER A 100 -74.11 10.65 33.66
C SER A 100 -72.82 10.00 34.18
N ASN A 101 -72.86 9.41 35.38
CA ASN A 101 -71.71 8.68 35.95
C ASN A 101 -71.42 7.36 35.22
N ASP A 102 -72.44 6.74 34.65
CA ASP A 102 -72.35 5.46 33.95
C ASP A 102 -73.10 5.58 32.61
N PRO A 103 -72.38 5.66 31.48
CA PRO A 103 -72.97 5.70 30.15
C PRO A 103 -73.23 4.31 29.53
N SER A 104 -73.08 3.21 30.29
CA SER A 104 -73.18 1.84 29.73
C SER A 104 -74.60 1.32 29.53
N ASP A 105 -75.60 1.86 30.23
CA ASP A 105 -77.03 1.56 29.97
C ASP A 105 -77.83 2.84 29.71
N LEU A 106 -77.96 3.20 28.43
CA LEU A 106 -78.82 4.31 27.99
C LEU A 106 -80.31 4.06 28.34
N GLY A 107 -80.72 2.78 28.40
CA GLY A 107 -82.07 2.35 28.77
C GLY A 107 -82.48 2.69 30.21
N ALA A 108 -81.52 2.98 31.10
CA ALA A 108 -81.79 3.44 32.45
C ALA A 108 -82.31 4.89 32.50
N PHE A 109 -82.12 5.67 31.42
CA PHE A 109 -82.48 7.09 31.33
C PHE A 109 -83.82 7.33 30.57
N THR A 110 -84.47 6.29 30.09
CA THR A 110 -85.65 6.32 29.20
C THR A 110 -86.93 5.80 29.88
N GLU A 111 -88.13 6.04 29.31
CA GLU A 111 -89.38 5.53 29.91
C GLU A 111 -89.59 4.01 29.68
N LYS A 112 -88.94 3.45 28.66
CA LYS A 112 -88.79 2.00 28.46
C LYS A 112 -87.41 1.55 28.93
N GLN A 113 -87.29 0.32 29.43
CA GLN A 113 -86.03 -0.26 29.94
C GLN A 113 -85.63 -1.52 29.15
N GLY A 114 -84.32 -1.82 29.11
CA GLY A 114 -83.76 -3.08 28.61
C GLY A 114 -82.55 -2.89 27.68
N ALA A 115 -81.55 -3.76 27.81
CA ALA A 115 -80.26 -3.65 27.10
C ALA A 115 -80.37 -3.58 25.56
N GLU A 116 -81.42 -4.16 24.97
CA GLU A 116 -81.69 -4.01 23.52
C GLU A 116 -81.92 -2.55 23.09
N LEU A 117 -82.46 -1.70 23.97
CA LEU A 117 -82.71 -0.29 23.66
C LEU A 117 -81.39 0.48 23.57
N THR A 118 -80.43 0.18 24.44
CA THR A 118 -79.09 0.77 24.44
C THR A 118 -78.38 0.52 23.12
N GLN A 119 -78.35 -0.72 22.61
CA GLN A 119 -77.74 -0.99 21.29
C GLN A 119 -78.49 -0.28 20.15
N LYS A 120 -79.83 -0.27 20.15
CA LYS A 120 -80.62 0.41 19.11
C LYS A 120 -80.39 1.92 19.08
N LEU A 121 -80.17 2.55 20.25
CA LEU A 121 -79.81 3.96 20.33
C LEU A 121 -78.38 4.23 19.82
N LEU A 122 -77.42 3.34 20.09
CA LEU A 122 -76.06 3.43 19.53
C LEU A 122 -76.09 3.26 18.00
N ASP A 123 -76.72 2.21 17.47
CA ASP A 123 -76.83 1.94 16.03
C ASP A 123 -77.50 3.10 15.28
N LEU A 124 -78.58 3.67 15.86
CA LEU A 124 -79.28 4.85 15.35
C LEU A 124 -78.35 6.07 15.33
N MET A 125 -77.70 6.38 16.45
CA MET A 125 -76.87 7.58 16.59
C MET A 125 -75.62 7.55 15.70
N TRP A 126 -75.13 6.37 15.36
CA TRP A 126 -73.99 6.17 14.46
C TRP A 126 -74.34 6.50 13.00
N VAL A 127 -75.59 6.24 12.57
CA VAL A 127 -76.10 6.68 11.25
C VAL A 127 -76.79 8.05 11.28
N GLY A 128 -77.15 8.54 12.46
CA GLY A 128 -77.76 9.85 12.69
C GLY A 128 -76.78 11.02 12.65
N TYR A 129 -77.30 12.24 12.80
CA TYR A 129 -76.50 13.46 12.77
C TYR A 129 -75.72 13.66 14.09
N PRO A 130 -74.45 14.11 14.09
CA PRO A 130 -73.62 14.49 12.96
C PRO A 130 -72.82 13.33 12.34
N ASN A 131 -72.85 12.14 12.96
CA ASN A 131 -71.99 11.01 12.61
C ASN A 131 -72.17 10.55 11.15
N ASP A 132 -73.41 10.41 10.66
CA ASP A 132 -73.76 10.00 9.29
C ASP A 132 -72.86 8.87 8.73
N ALA A 133 -72.80 7.73 9.44
CA ALA A 133 -72.06 6.57 8.94
C ALA A 133 -72.49 6.12 7.53
N THR A 134 -73.66 6.51 7.05
CA THR A 134 -74.15 6.20 5.69
C THR A 134 -73.54 7.08 4.60
N GLY A 135 -73.08 8.29 4.95
CA GLY A 135 -72.65 9.33 4.02
C GLY A 135 -73.81 9.97 3.24
N ALA A 136 -75.02 9.99 3.79
CA ALA A 136 -76.20 10.58 3.16
C ALA A 136 -76.11 12.11 3.04
N ILE A 137 -75.56 12.80 4.03
CA ILE A 137 -75.30 14.25 3.93
C ILE A 137 -74.18 14.49 2.91
N LYS A 138 -73.10 13.70 2.97
CA LYS A 138 -71.96 13.80 2.05
C LYS A 138 -72.32 13.57 0.58
N LYS A 139 -73.46 12.91 0.30
CA LYS A 139 -73.98 12.65 -1.04
C LYS A 139 -75.16 13.55 -1.43
N GLY A 140 -75.52 14.55 -0.61
CA GLY A 140 -76.66 15.43 -0.84
C GLY A 140 -78.03 14.75 -0.70
N ASP A 141 -78.09 13.55 -0.15
CA ASP A 141 -79.32 12.78 0.04
C ASP A 141 -80.16 13.25 1.23
N LEU A 142 -79.54 13.92 2.21
CA LEU A 142 -80.18 14.59 3.33
C LEU A 142 -79.46 15.89 3.64
N THR A 143 -80.18 16.95 4.02
CA THR A 143 -79.56 18.10 4.71
C THR A 143 -79.20 17.72 6.15
N LYS A 144 -78.37 18.55 6.81
CA LYS A 144 -78.06 18.40 8.25
C LYS A 144 -79.34 18.36 9.08
N ASP A 145 -80.23 19.31 8.83
CA ASP A 145 -81.54 19.44 9.49
C ASP A 145 -82.42 18.21 9.25
N GLN A 146 -82.50 17.72 8.01
CA GLN A 146 -83.28 16.53 7.68
C GLN A 146 -82.76 15.28 8.42
N LEU A 147 -81.45 15.05 8.48
CA LEU A 147 -80.93 13.91 9.25
C LEU A 147 -81.13 14.12 10.76
N ARG A 148 -81.00 15.35 11.27
CA ARG A 148 -81.19 15.70 12.69
C ARG A 148 -82.65 15.52 13.15
N ASP A 149 -83.61 15.97 12.34
CA ASP A 149 -85.05 15.73 12.56
C ASP A 149 -85.37 14.24 12.55
N ALA A 150 -84.83 13.46 11.60
CA ALA A 150 -85.01 12.01 11.57
C ALA A 150 -84.41 11.35 12.83
N THR A 151 -83.21 11.77 13.23
CA THR A 151 -82.49 11.27 14.42
C THR A 151 -83.29 11.53 15.70
N GLN A 152 -83.70 12.77 15.95
CA GLN A 152 -84.45 13.14 17.16
C GLN A 152 -85.80 12.43 17.26
N ASN A 153 -86.54 12.38 16.15
CA ASN A 153 -87.85 11.75 16.16
C ASN A 153 -87.77 10.22 16.28
N ALA A 154 -86.74 9.58 15.69
CA ALA A 154 -86.52 8.15 15.86
C ALA A 154 -86.07 7.79 17.29
N ILE A 155 -85.32 8.67 17.96
CA ILE A 155 -85.01 8.52 19.40
C ILE A 155 -86.31 8.52 20.21
N TRP A 156 -87.16 9.55 20.09
CA TRP A 156 -88.46 9.60 20.81
C TRP A 156 -89.38 8.42 20.51
N TYR A 157 -89.34 7.86 19.30
CA TYR A 157 -90.04 6.62 18.98
C TYR A 157 -89.48 5.42 19.77
N LEU A 158 -88.16 5.22 19.76
CA LEU A 158 -87.52 4.13 20.49
C LEU A 158 -87.66 4.27 22.01
N THR A 159 -87.36 5.45 22.57
CA THR A 159 -87.38 5.69 24.03
C THR A 159 -88.78 5.70 24.62
N ASP A 160 -89.73 6.36 23.95
CA ASP A 160 -91.03 6.73 24.55
C ASP A 160 -92.25 6.29 23.71
N GLY A 161 -92.06 5.97 22.43
CA GLY A 161 -93.11 5.46 21.53
C GLY A 161 -93.86 6.53 20.73
N TYR A 162 -93.34 7.77 20.69
CA TYR A 162 -93.90 8.86 19.90
C TYR A 162 -93.66 8.63 18.40
N ASN A 163 -94.72 8.61 17.59
CA ASN A 163 -94.62 8.35 16.15
C ASN A 163 -94.77 9.61 15.30
N ALA A 164 -93.63 10.19 14.92
CA ALA A 164 -93.55 11.39 14.11
C ALA A 164 -93.66 11.15 12.59
N ALA A 165 -93.90 9.92 12.11
CA ALA A 165 -93.89 9.60 10.67
C ALA A 165 -94.81 10.49 9.81
N HIS A 166 -95.86 11.05 10.40
CA HIS A 166 -96.80 11.98 9.75
C HIS A 166 -96.26 13.41 9.57
N GLN A 167 -95.10 13.73 10.16
CA GLN A 167 -94.43 15.04 10.14
C GLN A 167 -93.20 15.04 9.21
N LEU A 168 -92.75 13.86 8.77
CA LEU A 168 -91.54 13.67 7.95
C LEU A 168 -91.91 13.28 6.51
N GLY A 169 -91.10 13.69 5.54
CA GLY A 169 -91.32 13.41 4.12
C GLY A 169 -90.05 12.99 3.39
N GLY A 170 -90.20 12.53 2.14
CA GLY A 170 -89.08 12.25 1.23
C GLY A 170 -88.02 11.31 1.82
N ASN A 171 -86.74 11.67 1.67
CA ASN A 171 -85.62 10.93 2.23
C ASN A 171 -85.59 10.96 3.78
N THR A 172 -86.08 12.02 4.42
CA THR A 172 -86.18 12.11 5.90
C THR A 172 -87.03 10.99 6.48
N LEU A 173 -88.19 10.74 5.89
CA LEU A 173 -89.09 9.66 6.31
C LEU A 173 -88.46 8.27 6.08
N LYS A 174 -87.72 8.08 4.98
CA LYS A 174 -86.96 6.85 4.72
C LYS A 174 -85.91 6.59 5.81
N ALA A 175 -85.09 7.61 6.13
CA ALA A 175 -84.06 7.50 7.16
C ALA A 175 -84.66 7.20 8.53
N TYR A 176 -85.71 7.91 8.93
CA TYR A 176 -86.48 7.65 10.14
C TYR A 176 -87.01 6.20 10.18
N ASN A 177 -87.65 5.71 9.10
CA ASN A 177 -88.18 4.34 9.03
C ASN A 177 -87.09 3.27 9.24
N VAL A 178 -85.85 3.53 8.78
CA VAL A 178 -84.70 2.66 9.04
C VAL A 178 -84.23 2.76 10.49
N MET A 179 -84.08 3.97 11.02
CA MET A 179 -83.65 4.22 12.41
C MET A 179 -84.59 3.57 13.44
N ILE A 180 -85.90 3.56 13.20
CA ILE A 180 -86.87 2.90 14.09
C ILE A 180 -87.02 1.38 13.85
N GLY A 181 -86.29 0.81 12.87
CA GLY A 181 -86.36 -0.60 12.51
C GLY A 181 -87.61 -1.03 11.72
N GLN A 182 -88.38 -0.08 11.17
CA GLN A 182 -89.55 -0.36 10.32
C GLN A 182 -89.12 -0.82 8.90
N SER A 183 -88.04 -0.25 8.38
CA SER A 183 -87.36 -0.69 7.14
C SER A 183 -85.97 -1.24 7.50
N LYS A 184 -85.52 -2.32 6.86
CA LYS A 184 -84.14 -2.83 7.04
C LYS A 184 -83.09 -1.92 6.39
N SER A 185 -83.42 -1.36 5.24
CA SER A 185 -82.62 -0.43 4.47
C SER A 185 -83.50 0.29 3.46
N GLU A 186 -83.20 1.54 3.16
CA GLU A 186 -83.88 2.35 2.14
C GLU A 186 -82.88 2.87 1.11
N ILE A 187 -83.33 3.12 -0.13
CA ILE A 187 -82.53 3.83 -1.13
C ILE A 187 -83.01 5.28 -1.21
N LEU A 188 -82.10 6.21 -0.93
CA LEU A 188 -82.35 7.64 -0.97
C LEU A 188 -82.17 8.19 -2.42
N SER A 189 -82.75 9.35 -2.71
CA SER A 189 -82.82 9.99 -4.05
C SER A 189 -81.54 9.98 -4.91
N PHE A 190 -80.36 10.18 -4.33
CA PHE A 190 -79.06 10.18 -5.02
C PHE A 190 -78.31 8.84 -4.90
N GLY A 191 -79.01 7.78 -4.48
CA GLY A 191 -78.50 6.41 -4.47
C GLY A 191 -77.79 5.99 -3.19
N THR A 192 -77.83 6.78 -2.11
CA THR A 192 -77.36 6.31 -0.81
C THR A 192 -78.27 5.19 -0.31
N LYS A 193 -77.68 4.01 -0.07
CA LYS A 193 -78.31 2.95 0.70
C LYS A 193 -78.21 3.33 2.18
N PHE A 194 -79.33 3.78 2.75
CA PHE A 194 -79.44 4.11 4.17
C PHE A 194 -79.83 2.83 4.93
N GLU A 195 -78.93 2.35 5.79
CA GLU A 195 -79.13 1.17 6.62
C GLU A 195 -78.39 1.37 7.95
N LEU A 196 -78.88 0.77 9.05
CA LEU A 196 -78.17 0.76 10.32
C LEU A 196 -76.80 0.11 10.13
N LYS A 197 -75.75 0.74 10.67
CA LYS A 197 -74.36 0.26 10.57
C LYS A 197 -73.84 -0.13 11.94
N GLN A 198 -73.01 -1.18 11.97
CA GLN A 198 -72.37 -1.67 13.18
C GLN A 198 -71.51 -0.58 13.82
N VAL A 199 -71.81 -0.28 15.10
CA VAL A 199 -70.98 0.56 15.96
C VAL A 199 -69.75 -0.24 16.44
N PRO A 200 -68.56 0.38 16.64
CA PRO A 200 -67.41 -0.29 17.22
C PRO A 200 -67.70 -0.91 18.60
N GLU A 201 -67.01 -2.00 18.93
CA GLU A 201 -67.24 -2.71 20.18
C GLU A 201 -66.75 -1.90 21.40
N GLY A 202 -67.63 -1.73 22.40
CA GLY A 202 -67.33 -0.96 23.61
C GLY A 202 -67.53 0.56 23.48
N SER A 203 -68.06 1.05 22.36
CA SER A 203 -68.46 2.47 22.20
C SER A 203 -69.62 2.86 23.13
N LYS A 204 -69.59 4.10 23.62
CA LYS A 204 -70.57 4.65 24.58
C LYS A 204 -71.06 6.03 24.10
N LEU A 205 -72.22 6.44 24.60
CA LEU A 205 -72.75 7.81 24.50
C LEU A 205 -73.08 8.33 25.88
N ASN A 206 -72.93 9.63 26.10
CA ASN A 206 -73.13 10.25 27.40
C ASN A 206 -74.56 10.77 27.54
N VAL A 207 -75.12 10.72 28.74
CA VAL A 207 -76.44 11.31 29.02
C VAL A 207 -76.30 12.49 29.97
N TYR A 208 -76.79 13.65 29.56
CA TYR A 208 -76.92 14.83 30.39
C TYR A 208 -78.29 14.82 31.08
N VAL A 209 -78.27 14.70 32.41
CA VAL A 209 -79.45 14.58 33.27
C VAL A 209 -79.71 15.93 33.97
N PRO A 210 -80.97 16.42 34.03
CA PRO A 210 -81.31 17.69 34.68
C PRO A 210 -80.79 17.78 36.13
N THR A 211 -80.27 18.94 36.53
CA THR A 211 -79.81 19.15 37.93
C THR A 211 -80.97 19.36 38.91
N THR A 212 -80.69 19.28 40.21
CA THR A 212 -81.68 19.57 41.28
C THR A 212 -81.95 21.06 41.47
N ASN A 213 -81.05 21.92 40.99
CA ASN A 213 -81.12 23.37 41.13
C ASN A 213 -81.42 24.04 39.77
N ASN A 214 -82.05 23.28 38.88
CA ASN A 214 -82.36 23.69 37.51
C ASN A 214 -83.49 24.72 37.49
N VAL A 215 -83.56 25.51 36.42
CA VAL A 215 -84.70 26.35 36.06
C VAL A 215 -85.98 25.51 36.05
N ASN A 216 -87.10 26.07 36.51
CA ASN A 216 -88.38 25.36 36.46
C ASN A 216 -88.81 25.11 35.00
N PRO A 217 -89.30 23.91 34.65
CA PRO A 217 -89.92 23.68 33.34
C PRO A 217 -91.13 24.58 33.09
N PRO A 218 -91.54 24.79 31.81
CA PRO A 218 -92.78 25.49 31.49
C PRO A 218 -94.04 24.80 32.05
N ASP A 219 -95.09 25.58 32.28
CA ASP A 219 -96.38 25.11 32.80
C ASP A 219 -96.89 23.85 32.07
N GLY A 220 -97.18 22.80 32.86
CA GLY A 220 -97.62 21.50 32.36
C GLY A 220 -96.55 20.39 32.40
N TYR A 221 -95.31 20.69 32.77
CA TYR A 221 -94.23 19.71 32.91
C TYR A 221 -93.56 19.75 34.29
N ASP A 222 -93.41 18.59 34.94
CA ASP A 222 -92.74 18.50 36.26
C ASP A 222 -91.20 18.44 36.17
N LYS A 223 -90.66 18.12 34.98
CA LYS A 223 -89.22 17.87 34.73
C LYS A 223 -88.83 18.23 33.30
N TRP A 224 -87.53 18.40 33.06
CA TRP A 224 -86.93 18.44 31.73
C TRP A 224 -86.59 17.05 31.18
N GLN A 225 -86.44 16.96 29.86
CA GLN A 225 -85.95 15.79 29.13
C GLN A 225 -84.47 15.54 29.41
N ASN A 226 -84.04 14.28 29.38
CA ASN A 226 -82.62 13.93 29.39
C ASN A 226 -82.03 14.21 28.00
N LEU A 227 -80.77 14.64 27.89
CA LEU A 227 -80.11 14.87 26.59
C LEU A 227 -79.03 13.81 26.33
N LEU A 228 -79.11 13.10 25.22
CA LEU A 228 -78.08 12.19 24.72
C LEU A 228 -77.02 12.99 23.93
N SER A 229 -75.73 12.82 24.24
CA SER A 229 -74.62 13.44 23.49
C SER A 229 -74.55 12.91 22.07
N SER A 230 -74.09 13.71 21.10
CA SER A 230 -73.87 13.20 19.74
C SER A 230 -72.48 12.58 19.51
N GLN A 231 -71.50 12.93 20.35
CA GLN A 231 -70.13 12.41 20.30
C GLN A 231 -70.06 11.01 20.93
N PHE A 232 -69.67 10.02 20.12
CA PHE A 232 -69.29 8.69 20.63
C PHE A 232 -67.93 8.75 21.31
N ILE A 233 -67.77 7.97 22.38
CA ILE A 233 -66.47 7.69 22.99
C ILE A 233 -66.21 6.19 23.00
N ASP A 234 -64.94 5.80 22.95
CA ASP A 234 -64.52 4.40 22.97
C ASP A 234 -64.44 3.82 24.40
N LYS A 235 -63.90 2.60 24.54
CA LYS A 235 -63.70 1.95 25.84
C LYS A 235 -62.71 2.68 26.76
N ASN A 236 -61.78 3.47 26.21
CA ASN A 236 -60.80 4.30 26.91
C ASN A 236 -61.32 5.75 27.15
N ASP A 237 -62.57 6.01 26.79
CA ASP A 237 -63.24 7.32 26.79
C ASP A 237 -62.67 8.33 25.76
N GLU A 238 -61.97 7.85 24.71
CA GLU A 238 -61.49 8.71 23.61
C GLU A 238 -62.59 8.96 22.54
N PRO A 239 -62.71 10.18 21.97
CA PRO A 239 -63.69 10.49 20.93
C PRO A 239 -63.51 9.69 19.62
N ILE A 240 -64.61 9.14 19.10
CA ILE A 240 -64.65 8.35 17.85
C ILE A 240 -65.84 8.73 16.95
N SER A 241 -65.75 8.42 15.66
CA SER A 241 -66.76 8.74 14.63
C SER A 241 -66.61 7.79 13.43
N PRO A 242 -67.67 7.52 12.66
CA PRO A 242 -67.57 6.74 11.42
C PRO A 242 -66.89 7.54 10.30
N GLU A 243 -66.15 6.86 9.44
CA GLU A 243 -65.94 7.38 8.10
C GLU A 243 -67.25 7.24 7.28
N PRO A 244 -67.66 8.28 6.53
CA PRO A 244 -66.80 9.35 6.03
C PRO A 244 -67.11 10.76 6.56
N ASN A 245 -67.19 11.02 7.89
CA ASN A 245 -67.09 12.40 8.44
C ASN A 245 -66.57 12.54 9.89
N ASN A 246 -66.04 13.73 10.18
CA ASN A 246 -65.43 14.16 11.44
C ASN A 246 -66.49 14.74 12.42
N PRO A 247 -66.53 14.35 13.70
CA PRO A 247 -67.58 14.80 14.62
C PRO A 247 -67.41 16.25 15.07
N ASN A 248 -66.24 16.86 14.80
CA ASN A 248 -65.92 18.26 15.09
C ASN A 248 -65.83 19.14 13.83
N GLU A 249 -66.54 18.79 12.74
CA GLU A 249 -66.85 19.75 11.67
C GLU A 249 -68.28 20.31 11.82
N PRO A 250 -68.46 21.41 12.57
CA PRO A 250 -69.71 22.18 12.55
C PRO A 250 -69.84 22.87 11.18
N GLY A 251 -70.35 22.13 10.20
CA GLY A 251 -70.39 22.57 8.82
C GLY A 251 -71.28 23.80 8.63
N ASP A 252 -70.64 24.97 8.48
CA ASP A 252 -71.19 26.21 7.95
C ASP A 252 -71.80 26.06 6.54
N GLY A 253 -71.41 25.00 5.82
CA GLY A 253 -71.82 24.74 4.44
C GLY A 253 -70.81 25.22 3.41
N GLU A 254 -69.60 25.61 3.84
CA GLU A 254 -68.54 26.09 2.97
C GLU A 254 -67.37 25.10 2.85
N PHE A 255 -66.84 24.98 1.64
CA PHE A 255 -65.68 24.16 1.31
C PHE A 255 -64.44 25.02 1.13
N LYS A 256 -63.28 24.50 1.55
CA LYS A 256 -61.97 25.16 1.38
C LYS A 256 -61.50 25.06 -0.08
N VAL A 257 -61.38 26.20 -0.75
CA VAL A 257 -60.84 26.32 -2.11
C VAL A 257 -59.54 27.12 -2.06
N ASN A 258 -58.46 26.57 -2.61
CA ASN A 258 -57.16 27.24 -2.64
C ASN A 258 -56.99 28.04 -3.93
N PHE A 259 -56.51 29.28 -3.83
CA PHE A 259 -56.23 30.13 -4.99
C PHE A 259 -54.74 30.49 -5.06
N GLU A 260 -54.07 30.10 -6.14
CA GLU A 260 -52.65 30.40 -6.37
C GLU A 260 -52.48 31.45 -7.47
N LYS A 261 -51.88 32.59 -7.14
CA LYS A 261 -51.49 33.59 -8.15
C LYS A 261 -50.06 33.34 -8.61
N LEU A 262 -49.90 32.95 -9.88
CA LEU A 262 -48.62 32.51 -10.45
C LEU A 262 -48.20 33.34 -11.67
N ASP A 263 -46.90 33.28 -12.01
CA ASP A 263 -46.36 33.67 -13.31
C ASP A 263 -46.58 32.54 -14.34
N LYS A 264 -46.93 32.91 -15.57
CA LYS A 264 -47.28 31.98 -16.65
C LYS A 264 -46.11 31.10 -17.08
N VAL A 265 -44.86 31.58 -17.01
CA VAL A 265 -43.67 30.85 -17.48
C VAL A 265 -43.00 30.07 -16.35
N THR A 266 -42.53 30.77 -15.32
CA THR A 266 -41.72 30.23 -14.21
C THR A 266 -42.52 29.48 -13.16
N LYS A 267 -43.86 29.59 -13.19
CA LYS A 267 -44.81 28.96 -12.25
C LYS A 267 -44.60 29.34 -10.77
N LYS A 268 -43.82 30.39 -10.48
CA LYS A 268 -43.62 30.93 -9.13
C LYS A 268 -44.81 31.80 -8.70
N PHE A 269 -45.02 31.93 -7.39
CA PHE A 269 -46.01 32.86 -6.83
C PHE A 269 -45.72 34.32 -7.17
N VAL A 270 -46.79 35.10 -7.35
CA VAL A 270 -46.73 36.53 -7.69
C VAL A 270 -47.69 37.30 -6.78
N ALA A 271 -47.15 38.10 -5.86
CA ALA A 271 -47.92 39.03 -5.04
C ALA A 271 -48.41 40.25 -5.83
N GLY A 272 -49.44 40.94 -5.32
CA GLY A 272 -49.91 42.24 -5.82
C GLY A 272 -50.94 42.22 -6.96
N ALA A 273 -51.45 41.06 -7.38
CA ALA A 273 -52.70 41.02 -8.15
C ALA A 273 -53.87 41.35 -7.22
N LYS A 274 -54.86 42.10 -7.69
CA LYS A 274 -56.14 42.26 -6.97
C LYS A 274 -57.18 41.34 -7.59
N LEU A 275 -57.63 40.34 -6.83
CA LEU A 275 -58.56 39.31 -7.25
C LEU A 275 -59.91 39.50 -6.56
N GLN A 276 -60.97 39.04 -7.22
CA GLN A 276 -62.35 39.15 -6.72
C GLN A 276 -63.18 37.92 -7.12
N LEU A 277 -63.99 37.43 -6.18
CA LEU A 277 -65.01 36.40 -6.38
C LEU A 277 -66.39 37.03 -6.17
N VAL A 278 -67.29 36.83 -7.13
CA VAL A 278 -68.67 37.33 -7.10
C VAL A 278 -69.64 36.14 -7.09
N PRO A 279 -70.37 35.86 -5.99
CA PRO A 279 -71.40 34.81 -5.98
C PRO A 279 -72.50 35.11 -7.01
N GLN A 280 -73.00 34.09 -7.69
CA GLN A 280 -74.04 34.22 -8.73
C GLN A 280 -75.45 33.83 -8.24
N SER A 281 -75.58 33.33 -7.01
CA SER A 281 -76.89 33.07 -6.37
C SER A 281 -76.95 33.74 -5.00
N ASN A 282 -78.15 34.18 -4.60
CA ASN A 282 -78.37 34.88 -3.33
C ASN A 282 -78.13 34.00 -2.07
N GLY A 283 -77.94 32.69 -2.24
CA GLY A 283 -77.59 31.77 -1.16
C GLY A 283 -76.13 31.31 -1.17
N SER A 284 -75.33 31.73 -2.15
CA SER A 284 -73.92 31.33 -2.26
C SER A 284 -73.04 32.24 -1.41
N THR A 285 -72.30 31.66 -0.45
CA THR A 285 -71.50 32.41 0.52
C THR A 285 -69.99 32.23 0.32
N ILE A 286 -69.24 33.25 0.70
CA ILE A 286 -67.77 33.24 0.76
C ILE A 286 -67.36 33.69 2.17
N ASN A 287 -66.60 32.86 2.89
CA ASN A 287 -66.19 33.08 4.28
C ASN A 287 -67.38 33.49 5.19
N GLY A 288 -68.51 32.81 5.05
CA GLY A 288 -69.74 32.99 5.81
C GLY A 288 -70.66 34.13 5.34
N LYS A 289 -70.41 34.74 4.17
CA LYS A 289 -71.16 35.91 3.68
C LYS A 289 -71.63 35.79 2.23
N ALA A 290 -72.89 36.12 1.96
CA ALA A 290 -73.44 36.24 0.61
C ALA A 290 -73.04 37.58 -0.07
N GLU A 291 -71.75 37.90 -0.03
CA GLU A 291 -71.18 39.17 -0.48
C GLU A 291 -70.01 38.95 -1.46
N VAL A 292 -69.58 40.02 -2.13
CA VAL A 292 -68.42 40.00 -3.02
C VAL A 292 -67.13 39.97 -2.19
N PHE A 293 -66.33 38.93 -2.33
CA PHE A 293 -65.02 38.80 -1.68
C PHE A 293 -63.90 39.29 -2.61
N ALA A 294 -62.93 40.03 -2.08
CA ALA A 294 -61.76 40.49 -2.84
C ALA A 294 -60.50 40.44 -1.97
N TRP A 295 -59.37 40.09 -2.58
CA TRP A 295 -58.08 39.96 -1.90
C TRP A 295 -56.91 40.37 -2.80
N ASP A 296 -55.83 40.80 -2.15
CA ASP A 296 -54.54 41.06 -2.81
C ASP A 296 -53.71 39.77 -2.74
N SER A 297 -53.12 39.34 -3.85
CA SER A 297 -52.32 38.12 -3.90
C SER A 297 -51.02 38.25 -3.14
N LYS A 298 -50.53 37.11 -2.62
CA LYS A 298 -49.33 36.99 -1.79
C LYS A 298 -48.34 36.03 -2.45
N ASN A 299 -47.16 35.85 -1.85
CA ASN A 299 -46.17 34.85 -2.29
C ASN A 299 -46.53 33.41 -1.79
N ALA A 300 -47.82 33.09 -1.73
CA ALA A 300 -48.39 31.85 -1.23
C ALA A 300 -49.82 31.66 -1.78
N ALA A 301 -50.42 30.48 -1.58
CA ALA A 301 -51.82 30.24 -1.85
C ALA A 301 -52.73 30.97 -0.84
N GLU A 302 -53.90 31.43 -1.28
CA GLU A 302 -54.96 31.93 -0.41
C GLU A 302 -56.04 30.84 -0.25
N GLU A 303 -56.30 30.36 0.96
CA GLU A 303 -57.42 29.47 1.25
C GLU A 303 -58.69 30.32 1.46
N ILE A 304 -59.75 30.03 0.72
CA ILE A 304 -61.03 30.73 0.79
C ILE A 304 -62.13 29.70 1.06
N LYS A 305 -62.99 29.92 2.06
CA LYS A 305 -64.20 29.12 2.25
C LYS A 305 -65.29 29.59 1.28
N MET A 306 -65.94 28.65 0.60
CA MET A 306 -66.97 28.92 -0.40
C MET A 306 -68.10 27.87 -0.33
N SER A 307 -69.36 28.27 -0.25
CA SER A 307 -70.49 27.31 -0.27
C SER A 307 -70.70 26.71 -1.67
N PRO A 308 -71.55 25.67 -1.81
CA PRO A 308 -72.11 25.30 -3.10
C PRO A 308 -72.68 26.50 -3.86
N GLY A 309 -72.42 26.53 -5.18
CA GLY A 309 -72.82 27.64 -6.05
C GLY A 309 -71.86 27.90 -7.21
N GLU A 310 -72.22 28.88 -8.03
CA GLU A 310 -71.36 29.40 -9.10
C GLU A 310 -70.84 30.80 -8.73
N TYR A 311 -69.57 31.06 -9.03
CA TYR A 311 -68.84 32.27 -8.66
C TYR A 311 -68.07 32.79 -9.86
N LEU A 312 -68.15 34.09 -10.15
CA LEU A 312 -67.30 34.72 -11.16
C LEU A 312 -65.99 35.20 -10.52
N LEU A 313 -64.89 34.60 -10.95
CA LEU A 313 -63.53 35.03 -10.62
C LEU A 313 -63.12 36.16 -11.57
N LYS A 314 -62.56 37.23 -11.01
CA LYS A 314 -62.13 38.44 -11.72
C LYS A 314 -60.73 38.86 -11.28
N GLU A 315 -59.98 39.42 -12.22
CA GLU A 315 -58.80 40.24 -11.92
C GLU A 315 -59.20 41.72 -11.99
N LEU A 316 -59.05 42.44 -10.88
CA LEU A 316 -59.32 43.89 -10.79
C LEU A 316 -58.06 44.71 -11.11
N GLN A 317 -56.88 44.14 -10.88
CA GLN A 317 -55.58 44.74 -11.17
C GLN A 317 -54.54 43.62 -11.31
N ALA A 318 -53.74 43.66 -12.37
CA ALA A 318 -52.61 42.75 -12.54
C ALA A 318 -51.43 43.15 -11.62
N PRO A 319 -50.54 42.20 -11.26
CA PRO A 319 -49.30 42.54 -10.56
C PRO A 319 -48.43 43.53 -11.33
N GLU A 320 -47.58 44.25 -10.61
CA GLU A 320 -46.62 45.17 -11.22
C GLU A 320 -45.67 44.42 -12.18
N ASN A 321 -45.50 44.96 -13.40
CA ASN A 321 -44.76 44.34 -14.50
C ASN A 321 -45.43 43.10 -15.15
N TYR A 322 -46.74 42.88 -14.99
CA TYR A 322 -47.49 41.81 -15.67
C TYR A 322 -48.61 42.33 -16.58
N LYS A 323 -48.95 41.55 -17.61
CA LYS A 323 -50.14 41.76 -18.45
C LYS A 323 -51.40 41.34 -17.69
N PRO A 324 -52.50 42.12 -17.71
CA PRO A 324 -53.82 41.66 -17.25
C PRO A 324 -54.34 40.49 -18.08
N ILE A 325 -55.06 39.55 -17.44
CA ILE A 325 -55.61 38.35 -18.10
C ILE A 325 -56.72 38.69 -19.10
N LYS A 326 -57.59 39.64 -18.73
CA LYS A 326 -58.64 40.26 -19.58
C LYS A 326 -58.73 41.74 -19.20
N GLN A 327 -59.70 42.49 -19.74
CA GLN A 327 -59.98 43.85 -19.27
C GLN A 327 -60.30 43.83 -17.76
N PRO A 328 -59.62 44.65 -16.92
CA PRO A 328 -59.80 44.63 -15.47
C PRO A 328 -61.27 44.73 -15.03
N GLY A 329 -61.68 43.90 -14.07
CA GLY A 329 -63.06 43.78 -13.58
C GLY A 329 -63.97 42.86 -14.41
N SER A 330 -63.51 42.38 -15.56
CA SER A 330 -64.19 41.34 -16.35
C SER A 330 -63.98 39.94 -15.73
N PRO A 331 -64.95 39.01 -15.86
CA PRO A 331 -64.74 37.62 -15.45
C PRO A 331 -63.60 36.97 -16.24
N ILE A 332 -62.62 36.44 -15.52
CA ILE A 332 -61.52 35.66 -16.08
C ILE A 332 -61.84 34.16 -16.11
N ALA A 333 -62.63 33.69 -15.13
CA ALA A 333 -63.17 32.34 -15.09
C ALA A 333 -64.47 32.30 -14.26
N GLN A 334 -65.23 31.22 -14.41
CA GLN A 334 -66.29 30.82 -13.48
C GLN A 334 -65.80 29.65 -12.64
N VAL A 335 -65.82 29.80 -11.32
CA VAL A 335 -65.55 28.74 -10.35
C VAL A 335 -66.90 28.18 -9.91
N VAL A 336 -67.04 26.87 -9.90
CA VAL A 336 -68.25 26.16 -9.46
C VAL A 336 -67.86 25.30 -8.26
N VAL A 337 -68.59 25.42 -7.17
CA VAL A 337 -68.48 24.53 -6.01
C VAL A 337 -69.75 23.70 -5.97
N ALA A 338 -69.61 22.38 -5.98
CA ALA A 338 -70.73 21.45 -5.90
C ALA A 338 -71.04 21.05 -4.43
N GLU A 339 -72.22 20.48 -4.21
CA GLU A 339 -72.71 20.00 -2.90
C GLU A 339 -71.79 18.95 -2.24
N ASP A 340 -70.99 18.24 -3.05
CA ASP A 340 -69.97 17.25 -2.62
C ASP A 340 -68.59 17.88 -2.30
N GLY A 341 -68.49 19.22 -2.37
CA GLY A 341 -67.24 19.97 -2.21
C GLY A 341 -66.32 19.96 -3.43
N ARG A 342 -66.74 19.35 -4.55
CA ARG A 342 -65.95 19.34 -5.78
C ARG A 342 -65.96 20.71 -6.43
N VAL A 343 -64.78 21.32 -6.47
CA VAL A 343 -64.50 22.52 -7.27
C VAL A 343 -64.46 22.14 -8.75
N ASP A 344 -64.98 23.00 -9.63
CA ASP A 344 -64.75 22.95 -11.08
C ASP A 344 -64.52 24.37 -11.63
N VAL A 345 -63.81 24.48 -12.77
CA VAL A 345 -63.44 25.78 -13.34
C VAL A 345 -63.78 25.81 -14.83
N ARG A 346 -64.62 26.78 -15.23
CA ARG A 346 -64.95 27.06 -16.63
C ARG A 346 -64.26 28.36 -17.04
N THR A 347 -63.44 28.32 -18.10
CA THR A 347 -62.61 29.46 -18.53
C THR A 347 -62.46 29.50 -20.05
N GLU A 348 -62.05 30.64 -20.57
CA GLU A 348 -61.64 30.82 -21.97
C GLU A 348 -60.11 30.97 -22.01
N GLY A 349 -59.40 29.94 -22.44
CA GLY A 349 -57.93 29.92 -22.49
C GLY A 349 -57.27 29.28 -21.26
N ASP A 350 -55.95 29.41 -21.17
CA ASP A 350 -55.06 28.69 -20.25
C ASP A 350 -54.66 29.48 -18.99
N SER A 351 -55.14 30.72 -18.85
CA SER A 351 -54.74 31.63 -17.75
C SER A 351 -55.38 31.30 -16.39
N VAL A 352 -56.37 30.41 -16.33
CA VAL A 352 -56.91 29.87 -15.07
C VAL A 352 -57.06 28.35 -15.21
N VAL A 353 -56.46 27.57 -14.31
CA VAL A 353 -56.44 26.10 -14.37
C VAL A 353 -56.80 25.50 -13.02
N ARG A 354 -57.56 24.41 -13.02
CA ARG A 354 -57.87 23.63 -11.82
C ARG A 354 -56.86 22.49 -11.63
N GLU A 355 -56.39 22.30 -10.40
CA GLU A 355 -55.58 21.15 -9.99
C GLU A 355 -56.09 20.66 -8.61
N GLY A 356 -56.77 19.52 -8.56
CA GLY A 356 -57.42 19.03 -7.33
C GLY A 356 -58.58 19.94 -6.87
N SER A 357 -58.42 20.59 -5.72
CA SER A 357 -59.27 21.68 -5.19
C SER A 357 -58.64 23.07 -5.32
N THR A 358 -57.47 23.18 -5.97
CA THR A 358 -56.74 24.44 -6.18
C THR A 358 -57.08 25.06 -7.53
N VAL A 359 -57.26 26.38 -7.54
CA VAL A 359 -57.46 27.22 -8.73
C VAL A 359 -56.20 28.07 -8.95
N LYS A 360 -55.45 27.78 -10.02
CA LYS A 360 -54.18 28.43 -10.36
C LYS A 360 -54.42 29.51 -11.41
N ILE A 361 -53.94 30.73 -11.15
CA ILE A 361 -54.23 31.95 -11.92
C ILE A 361 -52.92 32.53 -12.46
N PHE A 362 -52.70 32.44 -13.77
CA PHE A 362 -51.46 32.82 -14.45
C PHE A 362 -51.56 34.18 -15.13
N ASN A 363 -50.59 35.07 -14.87
CA ASN A 363 -50.36 36.25 -15.72
C ASN A 363 -49.05 36.08 -16.46
N GLU A 364 -48.98 36.65 -17.67
CA GLU A 364 -47.76 36.74 -18.46
C GLU A 364 -46.99 38.00 -18.06
N SER A 365 -45.72 37.86 -17.69
CA SER A 365 -44.84 39.00 -17.41
C SER A 365 -44.70 39.91 -18.65
N LEU A 366 -44.57 41.22 -18.43
CA LEU A 366 -44.18 42.19 -19.47
C LEU A 366 -42.71 42.05 -19.84
N THR A 367 -41.88 41.53 -18.92
CA THR A 367 -40.49 41.13 -19.18
C THR A 367 -40.43 39.61 -19.32
N PRO A 368 -40.18 39.04 -20.52
CA PRO A 368 -40.05 37.61 -20.67
C PRO A 368 -38.84 37.10 -19.87
N ALA A 369 -39.00 35.96 -19.21
CA ALA A 369 -37.89 35.31 -18.51
C ALA A 369 -36.74 35.01 -19.50
N PRO A 370 -35.46 35.23 -19.12
CA PRO A 370 -34.34 34.99 -20.01
C PRO A 370 -34.29 33.51 -20.39
N LYS A 371 -34.22 33.25 -21.70
CA LYS A 371 -34.07 31.90 -22.28
C LYS A 371 -32.80 31.26 -21.71
N SER A 372 -32.94 30.07 -21.15
CA SER A 372 -31.84 29.23 -20.65
C SER A 372 -31.58 28.07 -21.59
N PHE A 373 -30.38 27.52 -21.48
CA PHE A 373 -29.81 26.51 -22.36
C PHE A 373 -29.10 25.44 -21.54
N ASP A 374 -29.16 24.19 -22.01
CA ASP A 374 -28.34 23.11 -21.49
C ASP A 374 -26.87 23.33 -21.89
N VAL A 375 -26.05 23.66 -20.90
CA VAL A 375 -24.60 23.79 -21.03
C VAL A 375 -23.95 22.56 -20.42
N VAL A 376 -23.17 21.83 -21.21
CA VAL A 376 -22.46 20.62 -20.77
C VAL A 376 -21.06 21.01 -20.30
N ILE A 377 -20.72 20.71 -19.05
CA ILE A 377 -19.39 20.92 -18.46
C ILE A 377 -18.69 19.57 -18.31
N SER A 378 -17.54 19.43 -18.94
CA SER A 378 -16.71 18.21 -18.98
C SER A 378 -15.37 18.50 -18.32
N LYS A 379 -14.91 17.59 -17.47
CA LYS A 379 -13.78 17.77 -16.58
C LYS A 379 -12.80 16.63 -16.80
N THR A 380 -11.80 16.86 -17.65
CA THR A 380 -10.92 15.79 -18.14
C THR A 380 -9.48 15.90 -17.64
N ASP A 381 -8.73 14.83 -17.85
CA ASP A 381 -7.27 14.86 -17.99
C ASP A 381 -6.84 15.38 -19.38
N VAL A 382 -5.52 15.41 -19.63
CA VAL A 382 -4.95 15.84 -20.92
C VAL A 382 -5.17 14.85 -22.06
N ALA A 383 -5.52 13.58 -21.77
CA ALA A 383 -5.88 12.59 -22.79
C ALA A 383 -7.34 12.74 -23.26
N GLY A 384 -8.19 13.39 -22.45
CA GLY A 384 -9.62 13.59 -22.71
C GLY A 384 -10.54 12.62 -21.94
N LYS A 385 -10.03 11.90 -20.94
CA LYS A 385 -10.82 11.06 -20.03
C LYS A 385 -11.44 11.95 -18.94
N GLU A 386 -12.74 11.83 -18.71
CA GLU A 386 -13.44 12.50 -17.59
C GLU A 386 -12.89 11.97 -16.24
N ILE A 387 -12.50 12.87 -15.32
CA ILE A 387 -11.84 12.56 -14.04
C ILE A 387 -12.72 12.93 -12.84
N ALA A 388 -12.74 12.08 -11.81
CA ALA A 388 -13.51 12.27 -10.59
C ALA A 388 -12.83 13.23 -9.58
N GLY A 389 -13.62 13.78 -8.65
CA GLY A 389 -13.09 14.42 -7.43
C GLY A 389 -12.84 15.92 -7.51
N ALA A 390 -12.91 16.56 -8.68
CA ALA A 390 -12.80 18.01 -8.80
C ALA A 390 -14.01 18.66 -8.14
N GLN A 391 -13.81 19.58 -7.18
CA GLN A 391 -14.88 20.41 -6.66
C GLN A 391 -15.02 21.66 -7.54
N ILE A 392 -16.20 21.84 -8.13
CA ILE A 392 -16.45 22.81 -9.19
C ILE A 392 -17.61 23.71 -8.79
N GLU A 393 -17.41 25.01 -8.92
CA GLU A 393 -18.44 26.03 -8.88
C GLU A 393 -18.57 26.71 -10.26
N VAL A 394 -19.77 27.17 -10.59
CA VAL A 394 -19.99 28.12 -11.70
C VAL A 394 -20.68 29.35 -11.15
N TRP A 395 -20.14 30.53 -11.47
CA TRP A 395 -20.60 31.84 -11.02
C TRP A 395 -21.01 32.72 -12.19
N SER A 396 -22.04 33.54 -12.03
CA SER A 396 -22.33 34.65 -12.98
C SER A 396 -21.39 35.82 -12.74
N THR A 397 -21.04 36.59 -13.79
CA THR A 397 -20.26 37.82 -13.63
C THR A 397 -21.13 39.05 -13.27
N GLY A 398 -20.50 40.22 -13.12
CA GLY A 398 -21.16 41.50 -12.82
C GLY A 398 -21.19 41.86 -11.33
N ALA A 399 -21.80 43.00 -11.00
CA ALA A 399 -21.88 43.52 -9.62
C ALA A 399 -22.69 42.64 -8.67
N ASP A 400 -23.59 41.82 -9.22
CA ASP A 400 -24.52 40.91 -8.53
C ASP A 400 -24.09 39.43 -8.64
N ALA A 401 -22.79 39.17 -8.82
CA ALA A 401 -22.21 37.85 -9.05
C ALA A 401 -22.68 36.80 -8.03
N LYS A 402 -23.23 35.69 -8.53
CA LYS A 402 -23.84 34.60 -7.73
C LYS A 402 -23.40 33.24 -8.24
N LYS A 403 -23.21 32.29 -7.32
CA LYS A 403 -23.02 30.87 -7.65
C LYS A 403 -24.32 30.33 -8.24
N VAL A 404 -24.25 29.83 -9.48
CA VAL A 404 -25.38 29.28 -10.23
C VAL A 404 -25.36 27.74 -10.30
N ALA A 405 -24.19 27.12 -10.12
CA ALA A 405 -24.06 25.67 -9.97
C ALA A 405 -22.86 25.29 -9.09
N GLU A 406 -22.93 24.11 -8.49
CA GLU A 406 -21.88 23.50 -7.67
C GLU A 406 -22.00 21.97 -7.74
N TRP A 407 -20.88 21.26 -7.93
CA TRP A 407 -20.83 19.79 -7.88
C TRP A 407 -19.40 19.26 -7.70
N THR A 408 -19.27 17.96 -7.45
CA THR A 408 -17.99 17.23 -7.56
C THR A 408 -18.01 16.41 -8.85
N SER A 409 -16.92 16.42 -9.62
CA SER A 409 -16.82 15.62 -10.86
C SER A 409 -16.82 14.11 -10.59
N VAL A 410 -17.27 13.34 -11.59
CA VAL A 410 -17.43 11.88 -11.53
C VAL A 410 -16.71 11.26 -12.72
N GLU A 411 -16.04 10.12 -12.52
CA GLU A 411 -15.28 9.45 -13.58
C GLU A 411 -16.21 8.95 -14.69
N GLY A 412 -15.88 9.28 -15.94
CA GLY A 412 -16.67 8.92 -17.11
C GLY A 412 -17.92 9.79 -17.36
N GLU A 413 -18.25 10.76 -16.50
CA GLU A 413 -19.47 11.58 -16.61
C GLU A 413 -19.17 13.08 -16.83
N SER A 414 -20.01 13.73 -17.64
CA SER A 414 -20.04 15.19 -17.79
C SER A 414 -21.32 15.77 -17.22
N LYS A 415 -21.27 17.02 -16.75
CA LYS A 415 -22.36 17.68 -16.02
C LYS A 415 -23.12 18.67 -16.88
N THR A 416 -24.38 18.40 -17.18
CA THR A 416 -25.28 19.42 -17.75
C THR A 416 -25.80 20.36 -16.67
N ILE A 417 -25.79 21.66 -16.96
CA ILE A 417 -26.38 22.74 -16.14
C ILE A 417 -27.19 23.70 -17.03
N GLN A 418 -28.21 24.34 -16.47
CA GLN A 418 -29.06 25.28 -17.19
C GLN A 418 -28.60 26.73 -16.96
N LEU A 419 -28.11 27.39 -18.00
CA LEU A 419 -27.60 28.76 -17.94
C LEU A 419 -28.34 29.68 -18.93
N ALA A 420 -28.59 30.93 -18.53
CA ALA A 420 -29.10 31.97 -19.42
C ALA A 420 -27.99 32.52 -20.33
N ALA A 421 -28.34 33.19 -21.43
CA ALA A 421 -27.37 33.96 -22.20
C ALA A 421 -26.68 35.02 -21.31
N GLY A 422 -25.34 35.05 -21.30
CA GLY A 422 -24.55 35.83 -20.36
C GLY A 422 -23.09 35.37 -20.24
N GLU A 423 -22.37 35.92 -19.27
CA GLU A 423 -20.96 35.60 -18.98
C GLU A 423 -20.83 34.98 -17.58
N TYR A 424 -19.97 33.97 -17.49
CA TYR A 424 -19.81 33.10 -16.33
C TYR A 424 -18.34 32.79 -16.08
N VAL A 425 -18.03 32.43 -14.84
CA VAL A 425 -16.72 31.90 -14.43
C VAL A 425 -16.92 30.47 -13.94
N PHE A 426 -16.25 29.51 -14.59
CA PHE A 426 -16.00 28.19 -14.05
C PHE A 426 -14.85 28.30 -13.05
N LYS A 427 -15.01 27.70 -11.86
CA LYS A 427 -14.03 27.74 -10.79
C LYS A 427 -13.83 26.35 -10.21
N GLU A 428 -12.59 25.85 -10.24
CA GLU A 428 -12.22 24.65 -9.50
C GLU A 428 -11.71 25.07 -8.11
N THR A 429 -12.38 24.62 -7.06
CA THR A 429 -12.03 24.94 -5.66
C THR A 429 -11.12 23.89 -5.04
N VAL A 430 -11.19 22.64 -5.52
CA VAL A 430 -10.30 21.52 -5.16
C VAL A 430 -10.08 20.69 -6.42
N ALA A 431 -8.82 20.39 -6.75
CA ALA A 431 -8.48 19.49 -7.86
C ALA A 431 -8.65 18.00 -7.49
N PRO A 432 -8.82 17.12 -8.47
CA PRO A 432 -8.65 15.67 -8.30
C PRO A 432 -7.28 15.31 -7.71
N GLU A 433 -7.21 14.19 -6.99
CA GLU A 433 -5.96 13.67 -6.44
C GLU A 433 -4.95 13.38 -7.57
N GLY A 434 -3.72 13.91 -7.44
CA GLY A 434 -2.68 13.80 -8.48
C GLY A 434 -2.83 14.81 -9.63
N PHE A 435 -3.67 15.84 -9.50
CA PHE A 435 -3.84 16.91 -10.49
C PHE A 435 -3.68 18.30 -9.87
N LYS A 436 -3.17 19.24 -10.67
CA LYS A 436 -3.10 20.66 -10.28
C LYS A 436 -4.46 21.33 -10.44
N VAL A 437 -4.74 22.31 -9.60
CA VAL A 437 -5.94 23.18 -9.73
C VAL A 437 -5.83 24.02 -10.99
N VAL A 438 -6.87 23.99 -11.83
CA VAL A 438 -6.99 24.88 -13.00
C VAL A 438 -7.40 26.30 -12.55
N SER A 439 -6.84 27.34 -13.17
CA SER A 439 -7.24 28.72 -12.85
C SER A 439 -8.69 29.00 -13.29
N ASP A 440 -9.42 29.85 -12.57
CA ASP A 440 -10.74 30.36 -12.94
C ASP A 440 -10.87 30.65 -14.45
N ILE A 441 -11.86 30.03 -15.12
CA ILE A 441 -12.07 30.10 -16.58
C ILE A 441 -13.33 30.90 -16.89
N THR A 442 -13.17 32.05 -17.57
CA THR A 442 -14.29 32.83 -18.09
C THR A 442 -14.86 32.23 -19.38
N PHE A 443 -16.17 32.02 -19.42
CA PHE A 443 -16.90 31.59 -20.60
C PHE A 443 -18.23 32.36 -20.75
N THR A 444 -18.72 32.46 -21.98
CA THR A 444 -20.02 33.06 -22.31
C THR A 444 -20.97 32.02 -22.89
N VAL A 445 -22.27 32.29 -22.76
CA VAL A 445 -23.38 31.59 -23.41
C VAL A 445 -24.13 32.64 -24.24
N ASP A 446 -24.31 32.42 -25.54
CA ASP A 446 -25.03 33.36 -26.41
C ASP A 446 -26.55 33.13 -26.48
N ALA A 447 -27.25 33.93 -27.30
CA ALA A 447 -28.72 33.89 -27.43
C ALA A 447 -29.27 32.62 -28.11
N ASP A 448 -28.40 31.78 -28.67
CA ASP A 448 -28.72 30.48 -29.25
C ASP A 448 -28.19 29.31 -28.40
N GLY A 449 -27.48 29.60 -27.31
CA GLY A 449 -26.97 28.62 -26.35
C GLY A 449 -25.57 28.12 -26.64
N LYS A 450 -24.87 28.74 -27.58
CA LYS A 450 -23.48 28.38 -27.89
C LYS A 450 -22.54 28.92 -26.81
N VAL A 451 -21.60 28.07 -26.39
CA VAL A 451 -20.56 28.40 -25.41
C VAL A 451 -19.31 28.92 -26.12
N THR A 452 -18.67 29.96 -25.58
CA THR A 452 -17.30 30.34 -25.98
C THR A 452 -16.44 30.70 -24.76
N THR A 453 -15.13 30.41 -24.82
CA THR A 453 -14.18 30.75 -23.75
C THR A 453 -13.41 32.02 -24.07
N THR A 454 -13.23 32.92 -23.10
CA THR A 454 -12.46 34.16 -23.24
C THR A 454 -11.08 34.01 -22.59
N ASP A 455 -10.04 34.54 -23.23
CA ASP A 455 -8.68 34.73 -22.69
C ASP A 455 -8.03 33.56 -21.92
N VAL A 456 -8.34 32.31 -22.27
CA VAL A 456 -7.66 31.12 -21.76
C VAL A 456 -6.19 31.12 -22.20
N GLN A 457 -5.30 31.57 -21.30
CA GLN A 457 -3.85 31.62 -21.47
C GLN A 457 -3.14 30.35 -20.96
N GLN A 458 -3.68 29.69 -19.92
CA GLN A 458 -3.08 28.49 -19.36
C GLN A 458 -3.16 27.33 -20.38
N THR A 459 -2.04 26.63 -20.55
CA THR A 459 -1.91 25.49 -21.46
C THR A 459 -1.23 24.30 -20.78
N VAL A 460 -1.54 23.10 -21.26
CA VAL A 460 -0.95 21.82 -20.86
C VAL A 460 -0.73 20.98 -22.11
N ASP A 461 0.47 20.42 -22.30
CA ASP A 461 0.90 19.70 -23.51
C ASP A 461 0.53 20.41 -24.83
N GLY A 462 0.64 21.74 -24.85
CA GLY A 462 0.28 22.59 -25.99
C GLY A 462 -1.23 22.78 -26.23
N LYS A 463 -2.10 22.11 -25.48
CA LYS A 463 -3.56 22.31 -25.47
C LYS A 463 -3.91 23.44 -24.51
N LYS A 464 -4.96 24.23 -24.80
CA LYS A 464 -5.56 25.14 -23.81
C LYS A 464 -6.26 24.33 -22.73
N VAL A 465 -6.15 24.75 -21.46
CA VAL A 465 -6.83 24.06 -20.35
C VAL A 465 -8.35 24.14 -20.42
N ALA A 466 -8.90 25.08 -21.19
CA ALA A 466 -10.33 25.13 -21.48
C ALA A 466 -10.60 25.36 -22.96
N THR A 467 -11.59 24.63 -23.47
CA THR A 467 -12.10 24.73 -24.84
C THR A 467 -13.62 24.67 -24.84
N ALA A 468 -14.26 25.27 -25.83
CA ALA A 468 -15.71 25.22 -26.02
C ALA A 468 -16.07 24.78 -27.44
N ASP A 469 -17.11 23.96 -27.56
CA ASP A 469 -17.69 23.52 -28.83
C ASP A 469 -19.21 23.32 -28.66
N GLY A 470 -20.00 23.85 -29.60
CA GLY A 470 -21.46 23.88 -29.47
C GLY A 470 -21.93 24.45 -28.11
N GLY A 471 -22.72 23.66 -27.38
CA GLY A 471 -23.16 23.95 -26.00
C GLY A 471 -22.26 23.36 -24.90
N LYS A 472 -21.03 22.91 -25.22
CA LYS A 472 -20.13 22.22 -24.30
C LYS A 472 -18.90 23.07 -23.94
N LEU A 473 -18.58 23.13 -22.65
CA LEU A 473 -17.27 23.51 -22.11
C LEU A 473 -16.50 22.24 -21.72
N THR A 474 -15.22 22.16 -22.09
CA THR A 474 -14.30 21.10 -21.63
C THR A 474 -13.15 21.76 -20.87
N VAL A 475 -12.89 21.31 -19.65
CA VAL A 475 -11.83 21.83 -18.78
C VAL A 475 -10.86 20.71 -18.39
N ILE A 476 -9.64 20.81 -18.87
CA ILE A 476 -8.51 19.89 -18.71
C ILE A 476 -7.71 20.28 -17.46
N ASN A 477 -7.42 19.33 -16.57
CA ASN A 477 -6.36 19.54 -15.57
C ASN A 477 -5.02 18.97 -16.05
N GLU A 478 -3.96 19.68 -15.66
CA GLU A 478 -2.60 19.18 -15.72
C GLU A 478 -2.39 18.20 -14.56
N ALA A 479 -1.82 17.03 -14.85
CA ALA A 479 -1.38 16.09 -13.80
C ALA A 479 -0.29 16.76 -12.96
N GLU A 480 -0.34 16.58 -11.64
CA GLU A 480 0.77 16.99 -10.78
C GLU A 480 1.95 16.04 -11.00
N ALA A 481 3.15 16.61 -11.17
CA ALA A 481 4.34 15.80 -11.41
C ALA A 481 4.60 14.92 -10.17
N PRO A 482 4.74 13.59 -10.31
CA PRO A 482 4.90 12.70 -9.17
C PRO A 482 6.16 13.09 -8.39
N LYS A 483 5.98 13.38 -7.10
CA LYS A 483 7.04 13.84 -6.20
C LYS A 483 8.18 12.81 -6.18
N SER A 484 9.35 13.24 -6.61
CA SER A 484 10.58 12.45 -6.61
C SER A 484 11.50 12.81 -5.43
N PHE A 485 12.41 11.89 -5.13
CA PHE A 485 13.33 11.93 -4.00
C PHE A 485 14.74 11.62 -4.49
N ASP A 486 15.75 12.26 -3.88
CA ASP A 486 17.16 11.93 -4.11
C ASP A 486 17.49 10.57 -3.47
N VAL A 487 17.64 9.56 -4.32
CA VAL A 487 18.08 8.21 -3.94
C VAL A 487 19.57 8.06 -4.27
N VAL A 488 20.36 7.75 -3.25
CA VAL A 488 21.83 7.57 -3.38
C VAL A 488 22.14 6.09 -3.59
N ILE A 489 22.76 5.75 -4.71
CA ILE A 489 23.20 4.39 -5.04
C ILE A 489 24.73 4.33 -4.92
N SER A 490 25.23 3.44 -4.05
CA SER A 490 26.65 3.33 -3.69
C SER A 490 27.14 1.92 -4.01
N LYS A 491 28.19 1.83 -4.83
CA LYS A 491 28.70 0.57 -5.37
C LYS A 491 30.04 0.24 -4.73
N THR A 492 30.08 -0.73 -3.82
CA THR A 492 31.29 -1.02 -3.03
C THR A 492 31.86 -2.41 -3.23
N ASP A 493 33.08 -2.59 -2.75
CA ASP A 493 33.63 -3.88 -2.33
C ASP A 493 33.09 -4.30 -0.94
N VAL A 494 33.57 -5.44 -0.44
CA VAL A 494 33.20 -6.00 0.86
C VAL A 494 33.76 -5.18 2.04
N ALA A 495 34.85 -4.42 1.84
CA ALA A 495 35.40 -3.52 2.86
C ALA A 495 34.57 -2.23 3.01
N GLY A 496 33.77 -1.87 1.99
CA GLY A 496 32.97 -0.65 1.94
C GLY A 496 33.63 0.49 1.14
N LYS A 497 34.71 0.20 0.39
CA LYS A 497 35.31 1.15 -0.55
C LYS A 497 34.48 1.19 -1.83
N GLU A 498 34.20 2.36 -2.38
CA GLU A 498 33.48 2.49 -3.65
C GLU A 498 34.38 2.15 -4.86
N ILE A 499 33.86 1.34 -5.77
CA ILE A 499 34.61 0.69 -6.87
C ILE A 499 34.13 1.14 -8.25
N ALA A 500 35.06 1.38 -9.16
CA ALA A 500 34.79 1.81 -10.53
C ALA A 500 34.41 0.63 -11.46
N GLY A 501 33.75 0.95 -12.58
CA GLY A 501 33.62 0.05 -13.73
C GLY A 501 32.35 -0.82 -13.78
N ALA A 502 31.55 -0.87 -12.72
CA ALA A 502 30.25 -1.56 -12.75
C ALA A 502 29.30 -0.84 -13.71
N GLN A 503 28.74 -1.52 -14.70
CA GLN A 503 27.65 -0.97 -15.52
C GLN A 503 26.33 -1.26 -14.83
N ILE A 504 25.62 -0.18 -14.49
CA ILE A 504 24.43 -0.23 -13.63
C ILE A 504 23.24 0.38 -14.36
N GLU A 505 22.13 -0.35 -14.35
CA GLU A 505 20.81 0.13 -14.73
C GLU A 505 19.89 0.14 -13.50
N VAL A 506 18.94 1.07 -13.45
CA VAL A 506 17.80 1.01 -12.52
C VAL A 506 16.51 1.01 -13.34
N TRP A 507 15.63 0.06 -13.07
CA TRP A 507 14.36 -0.16 -13.75
C TRP A 507 13.19 -0.03 -12.78
N SER A 508 12.06 0.54 -13.22
CA SER A 508 10.78 0.42 -12.50
C SER A 508 10.18 -0.97 -12.67
N THR A 509 9.42 -1.47 -11.69
CA THR A 509 8.66 -2.72 -11.85
C THR A 509 7.28 -2.48 -12.50
N GLY A 510 6.48 -3.55 -12.63
CA GLY A 510 5.14 -3.52 -13.23
C GLY A 510 5.11 -3.89 -14.72
N ALA A 511 3.92 -3.81 -15.33
CA ALA A 511 3.71 -4.19 -16.73
C ALA A 511 4.41 -3.25 -17.73
N ASP A 512 4.56 -1.98 -17.37
CA ASP A 512 5.23 -0.93 -18.15
C ASP A 512 6.67 -0.65 -17.64
N ALA A 513 7.38 -1.68 -17.20
CA ALA A 513 8.74 -1.59 -16.66
C ALA A 513 9.69 -0.83 -17.60
N LYS A 514 10.34 0.24 -17.08
CA LYS A 514 11.20 1.15 -17.86
C LYS A 514 12.51 1.40 -17.14
N LYS A 515 13.60 1.51 -17.89
CA LYS A 515 14.90 2.00 -17.39
C LYS A 515 14.77 3.47 -17.03
N VAL A 516 14.98 3.80 -15.75
CA VAL A 516 14.88 5.15 -15.19
C VAL A 516 16.24 5.79 -14.95
N ALA A 517 17.31 4.98 -14.82
CA ALA A 517 18.69 5.46 -14.76
C ALA A 517 19.68 4.43 -15.33
N GLU A 518 20.83 4.92 -15.81
CA GLU A 518 21.94 4.13 -16.32
C GLU A 518 23.26 4.88 -16.10
N TRP A 519 24.29 4.22 -15.58
CA TRP A 519 25.64 4.79 -15.45
C TRP A 519 26.71 3.70 -15.24
N THR A 520 27.98 4.08 -15.40
CA THR A 520 29.12 3.28 -14.93
C THR A 520 29.58 3.80 -13.56
N SER A 521 29.85 2.93 -12.59
CA SER A 521 30.36 3.33 -11.28
C SER A 521 31.78 3.94 -11.35
N VAL A 522 32.09 4.81 -10.39
CA VAL A 522 33.35 5.55 -10.29
C VAL A 522 33.97 5.27 -8.91
N GLU A 523 35.30 5.21 -8.84
CA GLU A 523 36.02 4.95 -7.60
C GLU A 523 35.87 6.13 -6.64
N GLY A 524 35.35 5.87 -5.44
CA GLY A 524 35.11 6.90 -4.42
C GLY A 524 33.90 7.81 -4.64
N GLU A 525 33.00 7.50 -5.59
CA GLU A 525 31.79 8.30 -5.84
C GLU A 525 30.48 7.48 -5.87
N SER A 526 29.57 7.77 -4.93
CA SER A 526 28.18 7.33 -4.96
C SER A 526 27.35 8.14 -5.97
N LYS A 527 26.40 7.48 -6.67
CA LYS A 527 25.52 8.11 -7.65
C LYS A 527 24.16 8.49 -7.04
N THR A 528 23.81 9.77 -7.02
CA THR A 528 22.42 10.21 -6.76
C THR A 528 21.58 10.13 -8.03
N ILE A 529 20.35 9.62 -7.90
CA ILE A 529 19.29 9.60 -8.93
C ILE A 529 17.96 10.06 -8.32
N GLN A 530 17.06 10.61 -9.14
CA GLN A 530 15.74 11.05 -8.70
C GLN A 530 14.69 9.98 -9.02
N LEU A 531 14.05 9.42 -7.99
CA LEU A 531 13.03 8.37 -8.11
C LEU A 531 11.74 8.80 -7.39
N ALA A 532 10.59 8.40 -7.93
CA ALA A 532 9.30 8.56 -7.23
C ALA A 532 9.14 7.48 -6.14
N ALA A 533 8.09 7.61 -5.31
CA ALA A 533 7.68 6.48 -4.47
C ALA A 533 7.23 5.30 -5.35
N GLY A 534 7.73 4.09 -5.08
CA GLY A 534 7.51 2.92 -5.93
C GLY A 534 8.51 1.78 -5.69
N GLU A 535 8.45 0.75 -6.53
CA GLU A 535 9.35 -0.40 -6.50
C GLU A 535 10.24 -0.41 -7.76
N TYR A 536 11.52 -0.74 -7.55
CA TYR A 536 12.59 -0.64 -8.51
C TYR A 536 13.53 -1.85 -8.44
N VAL A 537 14.18 -2.15 -9.56
CA VAL A 537 15.24 -3.15 -9.66
C VAL A 537 16.55 -2.44 -10.00
N PHE A 538 17.54 -2.56 -9.12
CA PHE A 538 18.95 -2.30 -9.43
C PHE A 538 19.48 -3.51 -10.20
N LYS A 539 20.13 -3.26 -11.33
CA LYS A 539 20.69 -4.31 -12.20
C LYS A 539 22.13 -3.97 -12.56
N GLU A 540 23.05 -4.88 -12.25
CA GLU A 540 24.43 -4.81 -12.75
C GLU A 540 24.53 -5.62 -14.04
N THR A 541 24.85 -4.96 -15.16
CA THR A 541 24.96 -5.61 -16.47
C THR A 541 26.40 -6.05 -16.77
N VAL A 542 27.39 -5.39 -16.17
CA VAL A 542 28.81 -5.75 -16.21
C VAL A 542 29.43 -5.43 -14.84
N ALA A 543 30.16 -6.39 -14.26
CA ALA A 543 30.88 -6.19 -13.01
C ALA A 543 32.20 -5.41 -13.22
N PRO A 544 32.74 -4.77 -12.17
CA PRO A 544 34.12 -4.32 -12.12
C PRO A 544 35.13 -5.44 -12.39
N GLU A 545 36.30 -5.11 -12.92
CA GLU A 545 37.39 -6.06 -13.15
C GLU A 545 37.84 -6.72 -11.83
N GLY A 546 37.89 -8.05 -11.80
CA GLY A 546 38.20 -8.83 -10.59
C GLY A 546 37.03 -8.99 -9.60
N PHE A 547 35.79 -8.69 -10.00
CA PHE A 547 34.59 -8.88 -9.19
C PHE A 547 33.53 -9.71 -9.93
N LYS A 548 32.74 -10.48 -9.17
CA LYS A 548 31.57 -11.18 -9.70
C LYS A 548 30.41 -10.21 -9.92
N VAL A 549 29.56 -10.50 -10.90
CA VAL A 549 28.30 -9.78 -11.13
C VAL A 549 27.33 -10.04 -9.97
N VAL A 550 26.78 -8.98 -9.38
CA VAL A 550 25.69 -9.10 -8.38
C VAL A 550 24.36 -9.35 -9.09
N SER A 551 23.50 -10.22 -8.53
CA SER A 551 22.17 -10.46 -9.09
C SER A 551 21.26 -9.23 -8.93
N ASP A 552 20.31 -9.05 -9.85
CA ASP A 552 19.23 -8.05 -9.76
C ASP A 552 18.69 -7.89 -8.32
N ILE A 553 18.69 -6.65 -7.80
CA ILE A 553 18.28 -6.31 -6.42
C ILE A 553 17.00 -5.47 -6.46
N THR A 554 15.92 -6.00 -5.89
CA THR A 554 14.67 -5.25 -5.70
C THR A 554 14.76 -4.33 -4.48
N PHE A 555 14.42 -3.05 -4.68
CA PHE A 555 14.29 -2.05 -3.63
C PHE A 555 13.05 -1.18 -3.85
N THR A 556 12.52 -0.62 -2.76
CA THR A 556 11.39 0.32 -2.78
C THR A 556 11.81 1.68 -2.28
N VAL A 557 11.12 2.72 -2.74
CA VAL A 557 11.17 4.09 -2.23
C VAL A 557 9.78 4.41 -1.68
N ASP A 558 9.66 4.85 -0.43
CA ASP A 558 8.37 5.23 0.16
C ASP A 558 8.01 6.72 -0.05
N ALA A 559 6.84 7.14 0.45
CA ALA A 559 6.30 8.49 0.27
C ALA A 559 7.10 9.61 1.00
N ASP A 560 8.06 9.24 1.86
CA ASP A 560 9.01 10.14 2.51
C ASP A 560 10.41 10.07 1.86
N GLY A 561 10.59 9.24 0.82
CA GLY A 561 11.85 9.07 0.09
C GLY A 561 12.82 8.08 0.73
N LYS A 562 12.38 7.30 1.72
CA LYS A 562 13.22 6.29 2.37
C LYS A 562 13.26 5.02 1.51
N VAL A 563 14.46 4.45 1.41
CA VAL A 563 14.75 3.24 0.66
C VAL A 563 14.65 2.01 1.56
N THR A 564 14.07 0.91 1.06
CA THR A 564 14.19 -0.43 1.67
C THR A 564 14.45 -1.50 0.63
N THR A 565 15.18 -2.56 0.99
CA THR A 565 15.46 -3.72 0.10
C THR A 565 14.58 -4.92 0.44
N THR A 566 14.02 -5.58 -0.56
CA THR A 566 13.19 -6.79 -0.42
C THR A 566 14.00 -8.04 -0.76
N ASP A 567 13.84 -9.12 0.01
CA ASP A 567 14.35 -10.48 -0.26
C ASP A 567 15.81 -10.63 -0.72
N VAL A 568 16.70 -9.75 -0.24
CA VAL A 568 18.16 -9.90 -0.42
C VAL A 568 18.65 -11.11 0.38
N GLN A 569 18.69 -12.27 -0.28
CA GLN A 569 19.21 -13.55 0.22
C GLN A 569 20.72 -13.73 -0.04
N GLN A 570 21.26 -13.12 -1.10
CA GLN A 570 22.68 -13.24 -1.43
C GLN A 570 23.54 -12.53 -0.36
N THR A 571 24.59 -13.20 0.10
CA THR A 571 25.53 -12.70 1.10
C THR A 571 26.97 -12.92 0.67
N VAL A 572 27.86 -12.02 1.09
CA VAL A 572 29.32 -12.11 0.95
C VAL A 572 29.96 -11.75 2.28
N ASP A 573 30.90 -12.58 2.76
CA ASP A 573 31.54 -12.49 4.08
C ASP A 573 30.57 -12.20 5.24
N GLY A 574 29.39 -12.85 5.22
CA GLY A 574 28.32 -12.68 6.21
C GLY A 574 27.53 -11.37 6.12
N LYS A 575 27.87 -10.46 5.19
CA LYS A 575 27.09 -9.25 4.88
C LYS A 575 26.10 -9.55 3.76
N LYS A 576 24.91 -8.93 3.79
CA LYS A 576 24.02 -8.93 2.62
C LYS A 576 24.66 -8.15 1.48
N VAL A 577 24.54 -8.62 0.23
CA VAL A 577 25.09 -7.91 -0.93
C VAL A 577 24.42 -6.55 -1.17
N ALA A 578 23.21 -6.35 -0.67
CA ALA A 578 22.53 -5.07 -0.70
C ALA A 578 21.94 -4.71 0.66
N THR A 579 22.07 -3.44 1.04
CA THR A 579 21.51 -2.84 2.24
C THR A 579 20.96 -1.45 1.93
N ALA A 580 19.97 -1.01 2.70
CA ALA A 580 19.41 0.33 2.60
C ALA A 580 19.40 1.03 3.96
N ASP A 581 19.69 2.33 3.94
CA ASP A 581 19.63 3.22 5.11
C ASP A 581 19.24 4.64 4.66
N GLY A 582 18.26 5.25 5.32
CA GLY A 582 17.66 6.52 4.88
C GLY A 582 17.25 6.50 3.40
N GLY A 583 17.74 7.46 2.62
CA GLY A 583 17.59 7.53 1.16
C GLY A 583 18.68 6.81 0.35
N LYS A 584 19.49 5.94 0.97
CA LYS A 584 20.66 5.31 0.35
C LYS A 584 20.49 3.79 0.16
N LEU A 585 20.78 3.30 -1.05
CA LEU A 585 21.07 1.89 -1.34
C LEU A 585 22.60 1.70 -1.43
N THR A 586 23.12 0.66 -0.78
CA THR A 586 24.52 0.23 -0.92
C THR A 586 24.56 -1.18 -1.48
N VAL A 587 25.30 -1.41 -2.56
CA VAL A 587 25.43 -2.70 -3.24
C VAL A 587 26.89 -3.12 -3.30
N ILE A 588 27.20 -4.23 -2.63
CA ILE A 588 28.50 -4.86 -2.47
C ILE A 588 28.71 -5.90 -3.58
N ASN A 589 29.86 -5.89 -4.27
CA ASN A 589 30.27 -7.06 -5.06
C ASN A 589 31.25 -7.94 -4.28
N GLU A 590 31.12 -9.24 -4.50
CA GLU A 590 32.10 -10.24 -4.13
C GLU A 590 33.30 -10.18 -5.09
N ALA A 591 34.51 -10.16 -4.56
CA ALA A 591 35.72 -10.28 -5.36
C ALA A 591 35.76 -11.67 -6.03
N GLU A 592 36.17 -11.74 -7.30
CA GLU A 592 36.37 -13.01 -7.96
C GLU A 592 37.66 -13.66 -7.42
N ALA A 593 37.60 -14.95 -7.08
CA ALA A 593 38.75 -15.65 -6.54
C ALA A 593 39.85 -15.75 -7.61
N PRO A 594 41.11 -15.38 -7.32
CA PRO A 594 42.17 -15.40 -8.31
C PRO A 594 42.39 -16.81 -8.84
N LYS A 595 42.30 -16.96 -10.17
CA LYS A 595 42.47 -18.23 -10.88
C LYS A 595 43.81 -18.89 -10.51
N SER A 596 43.74 -20.09 -9.95
CA SER A 596 44.88 -20.92 -9.59
C SER A 596 45.07 -22.08 -10.58
N PHE A 597 46.27 -22.63 -10.58
CA PHE A 597 46.75 -23.65 -11.50
C PHE A 597 47.48 -24.75 -10.71
N ASP A 598 47.34 -26.00 -11.16
CA ASP A 598 48.13 -27.12 -10.65
C ASP A 598 49.59 -26.99 -11.11
N VAL A 599 50.46 -26.68 -10.17
CA VAL A 599 51.91 -26.62 -10.35
C VAL A 599 52.53 -27.87 -9.75
N VAL A 600 53.25 -28.64 -10.57
CA VAL A 600 53.92 -29.88 -10.14
C VAL A 600 55.37 -29.57 -9.77
N ILE A 601 55.78 -29.90 -8.54
CA ILE A 601 57.14 -29.74 -8.04
C ILE A 601 57.78 -31.12 -7.90
N SER A 602 58.92 -31.31 -8.56
CA SER A 602 59.68 -32.57 -8.63
C SER A 602 61.08 -32.35 -8.08
N LYS A 603 61.55 -33.30 -7.27
CA LYS A 603 62.76 -33.17 -6.46
C LYS A 603 63.65 -34.37 -6.72
N THR A 604 64.61 -34.21 -7.64
CA THR A 604 65.39 -35.34 -8.15
C THR A 604 66.86 -35.30 -7.77
N ASP A 605 67.54 -36.41 -8.04
CA ASP A 605 68.98 -36.46 -8.26
C ASP A 605 69.36 -35.99 -9.70
N VAL A 606 70.65 -36.09 -10.03
CA VAL A 606 71.19 -35.77 -11.37
C VAL A 606 70.71 -36.75 -12.46
N ALA A 607 70.40 -38.00 -12.12
CA ALA A 607 69.88 -38.98 -13.06
C ALA A 607 68.41 -38.71 -13.45
N GLY A 608 67.67 -37.98 -12.62
CA GLY A 608 66.25 -37.67 -12.78
C GLY A 608 65.33 -38.57 -11.94
N LYS A 609 65.86 -39.30 -10.96
CA LYS A 609 65.08 -40.08 -9.99
C LYS A 609 64.59 -39.15 -8.88
N GLU A 610 63.30 -39.18 -8.56
CA GLU A 610 62.72 -38.46 -7.40
C GLU A 610 63.33 -39.00 -6.08
N ILE A 611 63.83 -38.10 -5.22
CA ILE A 611 64.55 -38.43 -3.97
C ILE A 611 63.78 -37.97 -2.72
N ALA A 612 63.79 -38.80 -1.68
CA ALA A 612 63.12 -38.52 -0.41
C ALA A 612 63.92 -37.59 0.51
N GLY A 613 63.24 -36.98 1.49
CA GLY A 613 63.88 -36.35 2.65
C GLY A 613 64.23 -34.86 2.53
N ALA A 614 64.08 -34.24 1.36
CA ALA A 614 64.24 -32.80 1.22
C ALA A 614 63.09 -32.08 1.95
N GLN A 615 63.39 -31.14 2.84
CA GLN A 615 62.37 -30.26 3.42
C GLN A 615 62.22 -29.02 2.53
N ILE A 616 61.01 -28.80 2.03
CA ILE A 616 60.73 -27.84 0.97
C ILE A 616 59.63 -26.87 1.43
N GLU A 617 59.88 -25.58 1.25
CA GLU A 617 58.89 -24.51 1.32
C GLU A 617 58.71 -23.86 -0.05
N VAL A 618 57.52 -23.33 -0.32
CA VAL A 618 57.27 -22.40 -1.43
C VAL A 618 56.68 -21.12 -0.87
N TRP A 619 57.26 -19.98 -1.24
CA TRP A 619 56.86 -18.64 -0.79
C TRP A 619 56.45 -17.76 -1.98
N SER A 620 55.48 -16.87 -1.80
CA SER A 620 55.21 -15.79 -2.76
C SER A 620 56.25 -14.66 -2.62
N THR A 621 56.55 -13.93 -3.70
CA THR A 621 57.38 -12.72 -3.61
C THR A 621 56.55 -11.47 -3.24
N GLY A 622 57.19 -10.30 -3.22
CA GLY A 622 56.57 -9.01 -2.87
C GLY A 622 56.69 -8.61 -1.39
N ALA A 623 56.05 -7.50 -1.02
CA ALA A 623 56.12 -6.94 0.34
C ALA A 623 55.41 -7.82 1.39
N ASP A 624 54.35 -8.51 0.98
CA ASP A 624 53.53 -9.41 1.80
C ASP A 624 53.88 -10.90 1.57
N ALA A 625 55.17 -11.21 1.35
CA ALA A 625 55.67 -12.55 1.07
C ALA A 625 55.21 -13.58 2.12
N LYS A 626 54.53 -14.65 1.67
CA LYS A 626 53.91 -15.67 2.53
C LYS A 626 54.28 -17.07 2.06
N LYS A 627 54.45 -18.00 2.99
CA LYS A 627 54.57 -19.43 2.71
C LYS A 627 53.22 -19.94 2.18
N VAL A 628 53.21 -20.43 0.95
CA VAL A 628 52.02 -20.95 0.25
C VAL A 628 51.98 -22.48 0.23
N ALA A 629 53.13 -23.15 0.39
CA ALA A 629 53.21 -24.60 0.57
C ALA A 629 54.44 -25.02 1.39
N GLU A 630 54.35 -26.19 2.02
CA GLU A 630 55.41 -26.84 2.80
C GLU A 630 55.23 -28.36 2.76
N TRP A 631 56.30 -29.12 2.52
CA TRP A 631 56.29 -30.59 2.59
C TRP A 631 57.71 -31.17 2.70
N THR A 632 57.80 -32.49 2.93
CA THR A 632 59.03 -33.26 2.76
C THR A 632 58.92 -34.12 1.50
N SER A 633 59.96 -34.19 0.68
CA SER A 633 59.96 -35.01 -0.55
C SER A 633 59.91 -36.51 -0.24
N VAL A 634 59.34 -37.28 -1.18
CA VAL A 634 59.10 -38.73 -1.08
C VAL A 634 59.72 -39.42 -2.29
N GLU A 635 60.30 -40.60 -2.09
CA GLU A 635 60.95 -41.35 -3.17
C GLU A 635 59.92 -41.79 -4.22
N GLY A 636 60.17 -41.47 -5.48
CA GLY A 636 59.27 -41.76 -6.60
C GLY A 636 58.09 -40.81 -6.79
N GLU A 637 57.88 -39.81 -5.94
CA GLU A 637 56.68 -38.94 -5.98
C GLU A 637 57.01 -37.45 -6.18
N SER A 638 56.37 -36.83 -7.16
CA SER A 638 56.32 -35.36 -7.32
C SER A 638 55.10 -34.75 -6.63
N LYS A 639 55.23 -33.55 -6.06
CA LYS A 639 54.19 -32.85 -5.32
C LYS A 639 53.43 -31.83 -6.18
N THR A 640 52.13 -31.99 -6.37
CA THR A 640 51.27 -30.92 -6.91
C THR A 640 50.85 -29.93 -5.83
N ILE A 641 50.86 -28.64 -6.16
CA ILE A 641 50.35 -27.51 -5.36
C ILE A 641 49.54 -26.56 -6.24
N GLN A 642 48.56 -25.86 -5.66
CA GLN A 642 47.73 -24.89 -6.38
C GLN A 642 48.27 -23.47 -6.18
N LEU A 643 48.67 -22.81 -7.27
CA LEU A 643 49.27 -21.47 -7.26
C LEU A 643 48.53 -20.54 -8.23
N ALA A 644 48.32 -19.27 -7.84
CA ALA A 644 47.84 -18.24 -8.76
C ALA A 644 48.97 -17.78 -9.71
N ALA A 645 48.62 -17.10 -10.81
CA ALA A 645 49.61 -16.43 -11.64
C ALA A 645 50.42 -15.40 -10.81
N GLY A 646 51.74 -15.43 -10.90
CA GLY A 646 52.63 -14.66 -10.02
C GLY A 646 54.06 -15.19 -9.96
N GLU A 647 54.86 -14.66 -9.04
CA GLU A 647 56.25 -15.04 -8.80
C GLU A 647 56.41 -15.66 -7.40
N TYR A 648 57.20 -16.73 -7.34
CA TYR A 648 57.39 -17.59 -6.18
C TYR A 648 58.86 -17.99 -6.00
N VAL A 649 59.22 -18.32 -4.77
CA VAL A 649 60.52 -18.89 -4.41
C VAL A 649 60.31 -20.30 -3.87
N PHE A 650 60.88 -21.28 -4.55
CA PHE A 650 61.11 -22.62 -4.01
C PHE A 650 62.34 -22.56 -3.08
N LYS A 651 62.23 -23.14 -1.89
CA LYS A 651 63.29 -23.13 -0.88
C LYS A 651 63.48 -24.53 -0.30
N GLU A 652 64.68 -25.06 -0.39
CA GLU A 652 65.07 -26.27 0.35
C GLU A 652 65.70 -25.86 1.69
N THR A 653 65.07 -26.24 2.80
CA THR A 653 65.54 -25.90 4.16
C THR A 653 66.43 -26.98 4.75
N VAL A 654 66.26 -28.24 4.29
CA VAL A 654 67.09 -29.39 4.63
C VAL A 654 67.25 -30.25 3.40
N ALA A 655 68.49 -30.62 3.05
CA ALA A 655 68.79 -31.51 1.93
C ALA A 655 68.57 -32.99 2.30
N PRO A 656 68.29 -33.87 1.32
CA PRO A 656 68.38 -35.32 1.48
C PRO A 656 69.74 -35.80 1.99
N GLU A 657 69.77 -36.94 2.69
CA GLU A 657 71.02 -37.55 3.15
C GLU A 657 71.95 -37.92 1.98
N GLY A 658 73.20 -37.51 2.05
CA GLY A 658 74.19 -37.69 0.97
C GLY A 658 74.07 -36.68 -0.18
N PHE A 659 73.24 -35.64 -0.05
CA PHE A 659 73.10 -34.56 -1.04
C PHE A 659 73.41 -33.19 -0.44
N LYS A 660 73.91 -32.28 -1.28
CA LYS A 660 74.05 -30.85 -0.94
C LYS A 660 72.70 -30.15 -1.04
N VAL A 661 72.52 -29.10 -0.23
CA VAL A 661 71.33 -28.23 -0.31
C VAL A 661 71.36 -27.37 -1.58
N VAL A 662 70.23 -27.27 -2.28
CA VAL A 662 70.06 -26.35 -3.41
C VAL A 662 69.74 -24.94 -2.91
N SER A 663 70.27 -23.91 -3.57
CA SER A 663 69.92 -22.52 -3.23
C SER A 663 68.47 -22.20 -3.60
N ASP A 664 67.82 -21.29 -2.87
CA ASP A 664 66.50 -20.72 -3.20
C ASP A 664 66.34 -20.44 -4.72
N ILE A 665 65.26 -20.97 -5.32
CA ILE A 665 64.99 -20.91 -6.77
C ILE A 665 63.74 -20.06 -7.03
N THR A 666 63.90 -18.96 -7.77
CA THR A 666 62.77 -18.13 -8.22
C THR A 666 62.11 -18.73 -9.47
N PHE A 667 60.80 -18.89 -9.43
CA PHE A 667 59.98 -19.29 -10.56
C PHE A 667 58.69 -18.46 -10.66
N THR A 668 58.15 -18.35 -11.87
CA THR A 668 56.88 -17.68 -12.15
C THR A 668 55.85 -18.65 -12.67
N VAL A 669 54.57 -18.34 -12.44
CA VAL A 669 53.40 -18.99 -13.04
C VAL A 669 52.68 -17.92 -13.86
N ASP A 670 52.43 -18.14 -15.14
CA ASP A 670 51.69 -17.19 -16.00
C ASP A 670 50.16 -17.40 -15.98
N ALA A 671 49.43 -16.57 -16.75
CA ALA A 671 47.97 -16.57 -16.80
C ALA A 671 47.33 -17.84 -17.43
N ASP A 672 48.16 -18.69 -18.05
CA ASP A 672 47.79 -20.00 -18.59
C ASP A 672 48.28 -21.16 -17.70
N GLY A 673 48.95 -20.86 -16.58
CA GLY A 673 49.45 -21.83 -15.62
C GLY A 673 50.81 -22.43 -15.96
N LYS A 674 51.51 -21.87 -16.95
CA LYS A 674 52.84 -22.34 -17.34
C LYS A 674 53.89 -21.79 -16.38
N VAL A 675 54.82 -22.66 -16.00
CA VAL A 675 55.93 -22.37 -15.09
C VAL A 675 57.16 -21.92 -15.88
N THR A 676 57.88 -20.91 -15.41
CA THR A 676 59.24 -20.59 -15.89
C THR A 676 60.19 -20.26 -14.75
N THR A 677 61.48 -20.59 -14.88
CA THR A 677 62.52 -20.30 -13.87
C THR A 677 63.35 -19.07 -14.25
N THR A 678 63.58 -18.16 -13.31
CA THR A 678 64.43 -16.97 -13.50
C THR A 678 65.82 -17.19 -12.90
N ASP A 679 66.87 -16.69 -13.54
CA ASP A 679 68.26 -16.60 -13.04
C ASP A 679 68.87 -17.84 -12.37
N VAL A 680 68.46 -19.05 -12.77
CA VAL A 680 69.10 -20.30 -12.36
C VAL A 680 70.51 -20.39 -12.98
N GLN A 681 71.51 -19.95 -12.21
CA GLN A 681 72.94 -20.01 -12.53
C GLN A 681 73.64 -21.27 -12.00
N GLN A 682 73.15 -21.86 -10.91
CA GLN A 682 73.74 -23.07 -10.34
C GLN A 682 73.54 -24.26 -11.29
N THR A 683 74.62 -25.01 -11.55
CA THR A 683 74.63 -26.19 -12.43
C THR A 683 75.34 -27.36 -11.77
N VAL A 684 74.92 -28.57 -12.13
CA VAL A 684 75.45 -29.86 -11.66
C VAL A 684 75.52 -30.80 -12.86
N ASP A 685 76.68 -31.40 -13.13
CA ASP A 685 76.96 -32.25 -14.30
C ASP A 685 76.45 -31.64 -15.64
N GLY A 686 76.62 -30.32 -15.79
CA GLY A 686 76.20 -29.55 -16.95
C GLY A 686 74.70 -29.27 -17.06
N LYS A 687 73.87 -29.81 -16.17
CA LYS A 687 72.43 -29.50 -16.05
C LYS A 687 72.23 -28.30 -15.12
N LYS A 688 71.21 -27.48 -15.36
CA LYS A 688 70.75 -26.48 -14.37
C LYS A 688 70.12 -27.20 -13.18
N VAL A 689 70.33 -26.71 -11.95
CA VAL A 689 69.70 -27.31 -10.76
C VAL A 689 68.18 -27.15 -10.75
N ALA A 690 67.63 -26.20 -11.50
CA ALA A 690 66.20 -26.09 -11.70
C ALA A 690 65.86 -25.88 -13.18
N THR A 691 64.79 -26.55 -13.61
CA THR A 691 64.20 -26.43 -14.94
C THR A 691 62.67 -26.41 -14.83
N ALA A 692 62.00 -25.77 -15.78
CA ALA A 692 60.55 -25.79 -15.89
C ALA A 692 60.10 -26.24 -17.28
N ASP A 693 59.02 -27.01 -17.33
CA ASP A 693 58.34 -27.46 -18.55
C ASP A 693 56.84 -27.58 -18.29
N GLY A 694 56.01 -27.04 -19.17
CA GLY A 694 54.56 -26.91 -18.95
C GLY A 694 54.22 -26.29 -17.58
N GLY A 695 53.41 -26.99 -16.78
CA GLY A 695 53.09 -26.65 -15.39
C GLY A 695 54.03 -27.26 -14.33
N LYS A 696 55.20 -27.79 -14.72
CA LYS A 696 56.11 -28.52 -13.83
C LYS A 696 57.43 -27.77 -13.58
N LEU A 697 57.83 -27.66 -12.31
CA LEU A 697 59.18 -27.33 -11.85
C LEU A 697 59.90 -28.64 -11.48
N THR A 698 61.16 -28.79 -11.91
CA THR A 698 62.04 -29.90 -11.51
C THR A 698 63.29 -29.32 -10.86
N VAL A 699 63.65 -29.82 -9.67
CA VAL A 699 64.79 -29.33 -8.88
C VAL A 699 65.74 -30.50 -8.54
N ILE A 700 66.94 -30.44 -9.07
CA ILE A 700 68.04 -31.42 -8.97
C ILE A 700 68.95 -31.06 -7.79
N ASN A 701 69.28 -32.02 -6.92
CA ASN A 701 70.40 -31.85 -5.97
C ASN A 701 71.67 -32.54 -6.46
N GLU A 702 72.80 -31.96 -6.07
CA GLU A 702 74.14 -32.54 -6.22
C GLU A 702 74.40 -33.55 -5.11
N ALA A 703 74.92 -34.73 -5.45
CA ALA A 703 75.42 -35.68 -4.45
C ALA A 703 76.66 -35.12 -3.74
N GLU A 704 76.83 -35.40 -2.45
CA GLU A 704 78.06 -35.09 -1.74
C GLU A 704 79.16 -36.08 -2.14
N ALA A 705 80.38 -35.59 -2.40
CA ALA A 705 81.49 -36.43 -2.83
C ALA A 705 81.95 -37.35 -1.67
N PRO A 706 82.20 -38.65 -1.90
CA PRO A 706 82.68 -39.55 -0.87
C PRO A 706 84.05 -39.11 -0.35
N LYS A 707 84.22 -39.13 0.97
CA LYS A 707 85.45 -38.70 1.64
C LYS A 707 86.59 -39.67 1.37
N SER A 708 87.78 -39.12 1.10
CA SER A 708 89.03 -39.85 0.92
C SER A 708 90.10 -39.40 1.92
N PHE A 709 91.10 -40.27 2.11
CA PHE A 709 92.14 -40.16 3.11
C PHE A 709 93.52 -40.37 2.47
N ASP A 710 94.54 -39.69 2.99
CA ASP A 710 95.93 -39.92 2.59
C ASP A 710 96.44 -41.24 3.19
N VAL A 711 96.69 -42.21 2.31
CA VAL A 711 97.28 -43.51 2.65
C VAL A 711 98.73 -43.55 2.17
N VAL A 712 99.66 -43.81 3.10
CA VAL A 712 101.10 -43.86 2.83
C VAL A 712 101.52 -45.31 2.61
N ILE A 713 102.12 -45.61 1.46
CA ILE A 713 102.64 -46.91 1.09
C ILE A 713 104.18 -46.89 1.10
N SER A 714 104.78 -47.78 1.87
CA SER A 714 106.24 -47.87 2.09
C SER A 714 106.74 -49.24 1.66
N LYS A 715 107.86 -49.27 0.94
CA LYS A 715 108.38 -50.44 0.24
C LYS A 715 109.82 -50.67 0.68
N THR A 716 110.00 -51.54 1.66
CA THR A 716 111.26 -51.69 2.39
C THR A 716 111.96 -53.02 2.17
N ASP A 717 113.24 -53.06 2.55
CA ASP A 717 113.98 -54.29 2.87
C ASP A 717 113.69 -54.77 4.31
N VAL A 718 114.26 -55.91 4.68
CA VAL A 718 114.09 -56.51 6.01
C VAL A 718 114.70 -55.66 7.14
N ALA A 719 115.64 -54.77 6.84
CA ALA A 719 116.20 -53.82 7.82
C ALA A 719 115.26 -52.61 8.06
N GLY A 720 114.33 -52.34 7.13
CA GLY A 720 113.39 -51.22 7.17
C GLY A 720 113.82 -50.02 6.32
N LYS A 721 114.79 -50.18 5.41
CA LYS A 721 115.21 -49.16 4.45
C LYS A 721 114.27 -49.21 3.22
N GLU A 722 113.76 -48.06 2.77
CA GLU A 722 112.98 -47.95 1.52
C GLU A 722 113.86 -48.31 0.30
N ILE A 723 113.38 -49.21 -0.56
CA ILE A 723 114.13 -49.77 -1.71
C ILE A 723 113.52 -49.36 -3.06
N ALA A 724 114.38 -49.05 -4.04
CA ALA A 724 113.97 -48.68 -5.39
C ALA A 724 113.61 -49.89 -6.27
N GLY A 725 112.81 -49.66 -7.31
CA GLY A 725 112.66 -50.58 -8.44
C GLY A 725 111.50 -51.59 -8.35
N ALA A 726 110.74 -51.62 -7.26
CA ALA A 726 109.51 -52.42 -7.19
C ALA A 726 108.44 -51.77 -8.07
N GLN A 727 107.82 -52.51 -8.98
CA GLN A 727 106.62 -52.04 -9.69
C GLN A 727 105.39 -52.43 -8.88
N ILE A 728 104.58 -51.44 -8.52
CA ILE A 728 103.49 -51.55 -7.56
C ILE A 728 102.19 -51.05 -8.18
N GLU A 729 101.14 -51.85 -8.07
CA GLU A 729 99.75 -51.46 -8.32
C GLU A 729 98.95 -51.50 -7.00
N VAL A 730 97.94 -50.64 -6.88
CA VAL A 730 96.89 -50.78 -5.87
C VAL A 730 95.54 -50.86 -6.57
N TRP A 731 94.74 -51.86 -6.20
CA TRP A 731 93.42 -52.15 -6.78
C TRP A 731 92.34 -52.10 -5.70
N SER A 732 91.13 -51.65 -6.05
CA SER A 732 89.94 -51.83 -5.19
C SER A 732 89.42 -53.28 -5.28
N THR A 733 88.78 -53.80 -4.22
CA THR A 733 88.08 -55.08 -4.28
C THR A 733 86.64 -54.93 -4.83
N GLY A 734 85.88 -56.04 -4.85
CA GLY A 734 84.49 -56.09 -5.34
C GLY A 734 84.34 -56.45 -6.81
N ALA A 735 83.09 -56.44 -7.30
CA ALA A 735 82.76 -56.81 -8.69
C ALA A 735 83.31 -55.82 -9.74
N ASP A 736 83.49 -54.55 -9.33
CA ASP A 736 83.99 -53.43 -10.14
C ASP A 736 85.47 -53.10 -9.84
N ALA A 737 86.28 -54.12 -9.49
CA ALA A 737 87.69 -53.97 -9.12
C ALA A 737 88.50 -53.16 -10.16
N LYS A 738 89.08 -52.03 -9.73
CA LYS A 738 89.80 -51.07 -10.57
C LYS A 738 91.17 -50.74 -9.99
N LYS A 739 92.16 -50.55 -10.85
CA LYS A 739 93.47 -50.00 -10.46
C LYS A 739 93.30 -48.54 -10.06
N VAL A 740 93.55 -48.23 -8.79
CA VAL A 740 93.42 -46.89 -8.20
C VAL A 740 94.77 -46.16 -8.09
N ALA A 741 95.88 -46.89 -8.07
CA ALA A 741 97.23 -46.32 -8.15
C ALA A 741 98.24 -47.27 -8.82
N GLU A 742 99.30 -46.71 -9.39
CA GLU A 742 100.42 -47.42 -10.01
C GLU A 742 101.70 -46.56 -9.90
N TRP A 743 102.82 -47.15 -9.50
CA TRP A 743 104.13 -46.49 -9.49
C TRP A 743 105.30 -47.49 -9.40
N THR A 744 106.52 -47.00 -9.63
CA THR A 744 107.76 -47.71 -9.27
C THR A 744 108.32 -47.13 -7.97
N SER A 745 108.76 -47.97 -7.02
CA SER A 745 109.36 -47.51 -5.77
C SER A 745 110.71 -46.82 -5.98
N VAL A 746 111.06 -45.93 -5.05
CA VAL A 746 112.26 -45.07 -5.08
C VAL A 746 113.03 -45.24 -3.77
N GLU A 747 114.37 -45.26 -3.84
CA GLU A 747 115.22 -45.43 -2.67
C GLU A 747 115.08 -44.25 -1.71
N GLY A 748 114.72 -44.52 -0.46
CA GLY A 748 114.49 -43.50 0.56
C GLY A 748 113.10 -42.86 0.59
N GLU A 749 112.17 -43.20 -0.33
CA GLU A 749 110.87 -42.53 -0.46
C GLU A 749 109.66 -43.49 -0.32
N SER A 750 108.70 -43.12 0.54
CA SER A 750 107.37 -43.72 0.60
C SER A 750 106.35 -42.94 -0.25
N LYS A 751 105.38 -43.64 -0.86
CA LYS A 751 104.37 -43.06 -1.75
C LYS A 751 103.05 -42.81 -1.02
N THR A 752 102.56 -41.56 -1.01
CA THR A 752 101.17 -41.26 -0.62
C THR A 752 100.21 -41.42 -1.79
N ILE A 753 99.03 -41.97 -1.53
CA ILE A 753 97.88 -42.08 -2.44
C ILE A 753 96.58 -41.74 -1.69
N GLN A 754 95.57 -41.24 -2.41
CA GLN A 754 94.26 -40.89 -1.83
C GLN A 754 93.27 -42.03 -2.04
N LEU A 755 92.72 -42.59 -0.96
CA LEU A 755 91.79 -43.72 -0.98
C LEU A 755 90.54 -43.39 -0.15
N ALA A 756 89.37 -43.90 -0.57
CA ALA A 756 88.15 -43.83 0.23
C ALA A 756 88.17 -44.90 1.33
N ALA A 757 87.20 -44.86 2.25
CA ALA A 757 86.95 -45.99 3.13
C ALA A 757 86.53 -47.21 2.29
N GLY A 758 87.19 -48.35 2.47
CA GLY A 758 87.03 -49.53 1.61
C GLY A 758 88.14 -50.56 1.75
N GLU A 759 88.09 -51.59 0.92
CA GLU A 759 89.09 -52.69 0.88
C GLU A 759 89.85 -52.66 -0.45
N TYR A 760 91.16 -52.88 -0.35
CA TYR A 760 92.15 -52.69 -1.40
C TYR A 760 93.18 -53.83 -1.40
N VAL A 761 93.79 -54.06 -2.57
CA VAL A 761 94.89 -55.01 -2.75
C VAL A 761 96.12 -54.24 -3.24
N PHE A 762 97.19 -54.27 -2.45
CA PHE A 762 98.54 -53.92 -2.89
C PHE A 762 99.11 -55.10 -3.69
N LYS A 763 99.69 -54.83 -4.86
CA LYS A 763 100.24 -55.85 -5.76
C LYS A 763 101.62 -55.43 -6.25
N GLU A 764 102.63 -56.25 -6.00
CA GLU A 764 103.95 -56.07 -6.61
C GLU A 764 104.02 -56.91 -7.90
N THR A 765 104.22 -56.24 -9.04
CA THR A 765 104.27 -56.89 -10.36
C THR A 765 105.70 -57.22 -10.80
N VAL A 766 106.69 -56.47 -10.29
CA VAL A 766 108.13 -56.68 -10.49
C VAL A 766 108.85 -56.34 -9.19
N ALA A 767 109.72 -57.22 -8.70
CA ALA A 767 110.56 -56.97 -7.53
C ALA A 767 111.81 -56.15 -7.85
N PRO A 768 112.38 -55.44 -6.86
CA PRO A 768 113.73 -54.87 -6.95
C PRO A 768 114.81 -55.91 -7.29
N GLU A 769 115.89 -55.47 -7.94
CA GLU A 769 117.02 -56.35 -8.27
C GLU A 769 117.64 -56.95 -6.99
N GLY A 770 117.78 -58.28 -6.97
CA GLY A 770 118.27 -59.02 -5.80
C GLY A 770 117.21 -59.28 -4.71
N PHE A 771 115.93 -59.02 -4.98
CA PHE A 771 114.81 -59.31 -4.08
C PHE A 771 113.76 -60.23 -4.75
N LYS A 772 113.02 -60.99 -3.94
CA LYS A 772 111.86 -61.76 -4.37
C LYS A 772 110.61 -60.88 -4.46
N VAL A 773 109.66 -61.27 -5.31
CA VAL A 773 108.33 -60.66 -5.38
C VAL A 773 107.51 -61.01 -4.13
N VAL A 774 106.91 -60.01 -3.49
CA VAL A 774 105.94 -60.22 -2.41
C VAL A 774 104.56 -60.57 -2.99
N SER A 775 103.83 -61.49 -2.37
CA SER A 775 102.46 -61.81 -2.80
C SER A 775 101.51 -60.65 -2.55
N ASP A 776 100.45 -60.53 -3.37
CA ASP A 776 99.33 -59.59 -3.19
C ASP A 776 98.90 -59.47 -1.71
N ILE A 777 98.80 -58.25 -1.20
CA ILE A 777 98.47 -57.92 0.20
C ILE A 777 97.14 -57.17 0.27
N THR A 778 96.14 -57.77 0.93
CA THR A 778 94.86 -57.11 1.19
C THR A 778 94.95 -56.18 2.40
N PHE A 779 94.48 -54.95 2.24
CA PHE A 779 94.37 -53.95 3.30
C PHE A 779 93.05 -53.17 3.20
N THR A 780 92.55 -52.71 4.34
CA THR A 780 91.36 -51.87 4.43
C THR A 780 91.72 -50.47 4.90
N VAL A 781 90.92 -49.49 4.48
CA VAL A 781 90.89 -48.11 4.99
C VAL A 781 89.54 -47.92 5.66
N ASP A 782 89.49 -47.52 6.93
CA ASP A 782 88.24 -47.28 7.64
C ASP A 782 87.70 -45.83 7.47
N ALA A 783 86.57 -45.53 8.11
CA ALA A 783 85.89 -44.23 8.01
C ALA A 783 86.65 -43.06 8.67
N ASP A 784 87.72 -43.35 9.41
CA ASP A 784 88.64 -42.36 9.99
C ASP A 784 89.99 -42.30 9.22
N GLY A 785 90.12 -43.04 8.12
CA GLY A 785 91.32 -43.09 7.28
C GLY A 785 92.44 -44.00 7.78
N LYS A 786 92.18 -44.83 8.79
CA LYS A 786 93.17 -45.75 9.35
C LYS A 786 93.25 -47.02 8.51
N VAL A 787 94.49 -47.49 8.32
CA VAL A 787 94.82 -48.67 7.52
C VAL A 787 94.95 -49.91 8.40
N THR A 788 94.43 -51.05 7.96
CA THR A 788 94.70 -52.37 8.57
C THR A 788 94.89 -53.45 7.51
N THR A 789 95.79 -54.42 7.75
CA THR A 789 96.05 -55.56 6.85
C THR A 789 95.35 -56.83 7.30
N THR A 790 94.76 -57.59 6.37
CA THR A 790 94.10 -58.87 6.63
C THR A 790 95.02 -60.05 6.25
N ASP A 791 95.01 -61.13 7.02
CA ASP A 791 95.63 -62.44 6.72
C ASP A 791 97.07 -62.46 6.16
N VAL A 792 97.91 -61.50 6.57
CA VAL A 792 99.36 -61.52 6.28
C VAL A 792 100.02 -62.67 7.07
N GLN A 793 100.11 -63.84 6.43
CA GLN A 793 100.76 -65.06 6.95
C GLN A 793 102.23 -65.18 6.52
N GLN A 794 102.63 -64.57 5.40
CA GLN A 794 104.01 -64.61 4.92
C GLN A 794 104.92 -63.80 5.86
N THR A 795 106.07 -64.38 6.22
CA THR A 795 107.08 -63.75 7.09
C THR A 795 108.49 -63.86 6.52
N VAL A 796 109.32 -62.85 6.80
CA VAL A 796 110.74 -62.75 6.43
C VAL A 796 111.52 -62.35 7.68
N ASP A 797 112.55 -63.12 8.03
CA ASP A 797 113.31 -63.01 9.29
C ASP A 797 112.45 -62.80 10.54
N GLY A 798 111.30 -63.48 10.60
CA GLY A 798 110.33 -63.40 11.70
C GLY A 798 109.42 -62.17 11.71
N LYS A 799 109.62 -61.21 10.79
CA LYS A 799 108.69 -60.09 10.56
C LYS A 799 107.61 -60.50 9.56
N LYS A 800 106.37 -59.99 9.71
CA LYS A 800 105.36 -60.10 8.64
C LYS A 800 105.79 -59.30 7.41
N VAL A 801 105.54 -59.79 6.20
CA VAL A 801 105.89 -59.06 4.97
C VAL A 801 105.08 -57.78 4.77
N ALA A 802 103.95 -57.63 5.46
CA ALA A 802 103.20 -56.39 5.49
C ALA A 802 102.71 -56.07 6.90
N THR A 803 102.74 -54.78 7.24
CA THR A 803 102.23 -54.21 8.49
C THR A 803 101.54 -52.88 8.20
N ALA A 804 100.53 -52.54 9.00
CA ALA A 804 99.88 -51.24 8.95
C ALA A 804 99.94 -50.54 10.31
N ASP A 805 100.11 -49.22 10.28
CA ASP A 805 100.09 -48.35 11.46
C ASP A 805 99.56 -46.96 11.06
N GLY A 806 98.59 -46.43 11.80
CA GLY A 806 97.86 -45.21 11.42
C GLY A 806 97.32 -45.27 9.98
N GLY A 807 97.64 -44.25 9.18
CA GLY A 807 97.35 -44.20 7.74
C GLY A 807 98.42 -44.85 6.84
N LYS A 808 99.36 -45.64 7.38
CA LYS A 808 100.51 -46.18 6.65
C LYS A 808 100.46 -47.70 6.49
N LEU A 809 100.67 -48.19 5.26
CA LEU A 809 101.04 -49.57 4.94
C LEU A 809 102.56 -49.64 4.70
N THR A 810 103.24 -50.64 5.27
CA THR A 810 104.64 -50.96 4.99
C THR A 810 104.73 -52.38 4.47
N VAL A 811 105.43 -52.59 3.35
CA VAL A 811 105.59 -53.89 2.69
C VAL A 811 107.08 -54.20 2.49
N ILE A 812 107.54 -55.32 3.05
CA ILE A 812 108.92 -55.80 3.14
C ILE A 812 109.18 -56.86 2.06
N ASN A 813 110.29 -56.75 1.31
CA ASN A 813 110.74 -57.86 0.45
C ASN A 813 111.90 -58.65 1.07
N GLU A 814 111.93 -59.94 0.74
CA GLU A 814 113.02 -60.87 1.03
C GLU A 814 114.13 -60.72 -0.03
N ALA A 815 115.39 -60.73 0.39
CA ALA A 815 116.53 -60.78 -0.54
C ALA A 815 116.67 -62.18 -1.17
N GLU A 816 117.22 -62.25 -2.39
CA GLU A 816 117.65 -63.53 -2.98
C GLU A 816 118.95 -64.03 -2.33
N ALA A 817 119.04 -65.34 -2.09
CA ALA A 817 120.24 -65.96 -1.53
C ALA A 817 121.40 -65.99 -2.56
N PRO A 818 122.64 -65.64 -2.17
CA PRO A 818 123.76 -65.56 -3.09
C PRO A 818 124.17 -66.94 -3.64
N LYS A 819 124.31 -67.03 -4.96
CA LYS A 819 124.73 -68.25 -5.68
C LYS A 819 126.25 -68.43 -5.59
N SER A 820 126.70 -69.50 -4.93
CA SER A 820 128.13 -69.83 -4.77
C SER A 820 128.77 -70.34 -6.07
N PHE A 821 129.92 -69.79 -6.44
CA PHE A 821 130.79 -70.30 -7.49
C PHE A 821 132.23 -70.45 -6.96
N ASP A 822 132.83 -71.63 -7.13
CA ASP A 822 134.24 -71.86 -6.79
C ASP A 822 135.18 -71.28 -7.87
N VAL A 823 136.29 -70.68 -7.43
CA VAL A 823 137.27 -70.02 -8.31
C VAL A 823 138.59 -70.76 -8.32
N VAL A 824 139.01 -71.23 -9.50
CA VAL A 824 140.37 -71.76 -9.76
C VAL A 824 141.18 -70.67 -10.47
N ILE A 825 142.38 -70.40 -9.98
CA ILE A 825 143.23 -69.28 -10.43
C ILE A 825 144.37 -69.77 -11.32
N SER A 826 144.58 -69.12 -12.47
CA SER A 826 145.86 -69.11 -13.19
C SER A 826 146.17 -67.71 -13.76
N LYS A 827 147.44 -67.30 -13.63
CA LYS A 827 148.04 -66.11 -14.27
C LYS A 827 148.63 -66.53 -15.64
N THR A 828 149.09 -65.72 -16.61
CA THR A 828 149.53 -64.30 -16.77
C THR A 828 149.57 -64.02 -18.32
N ASP A 829 149.88 -62.89 -18.97
CA ASP A 829 150.34 -61.51 -18.67
C ASP A 829 150.17 -60.56 -19.92
N VAL A 830 150.66 -59.32 -19.84
CA VAL A 830 151.17 -58.43 -20.93
C VAL A 830 150.18 -57.75 -21.92
N ALA A 831 149.85 -56.49 -21.58
CA ALA A 831 149.91 -55.22 -22.35
C ALA A 831 149.46 -55.06 -23.84
N GLY A 832 148.72 -53.97 -24.15
CA GLY A 832 148.66 -53.40 -25.51
C GLY A 832 147.73 -52.17 -25.80
N LYS A 833 148.34 -50.99 -26.02
CA LYS A 833 147.91 -49.84 -26.90
C LYS A 833 146.52 -49.14 -26.79
N LYS A 834 146.53 -47.88 -26.29
CA LYS A 834 146.20 -46.57 -26.98
C LYS A 834 145.49 -46.58 -28.39
N PRO A 835 144.77 -45.50 -28.81
CA PRO A 835 143.69 -44.70 -28.18
C PRO A 835 142.55 -44.20 -29.15
N LEU A 836 141.54 -43.46 -28.64
CA LEU A 836 140.74 -42.36 -29.26
C LEU A 836 140.08 -42.48 -30.67
N ALA A 837 138.75 -42.22 -30.74
CA ALA A 837 137.99 -41.72 -31.92
C ALA A 837 136.71 -40.96 -31.48
N ALA A 838 135.96 -40.30 -32.39
CA ALA A 838 134.89 -39.33 -32.06
C ALA A 838 133.74 -39.23 -33.10
N THR A 839 132.75 -38.35 -32.82
CA THR A 839 131.58 -37.91 -33.67
C THR A 839 130.43 -38.93 -33.86
N GLY A 840 129.15 -38.53 -34.04
CA GLY A 840 128.49 -37.20 -33.98
C GLY A 840 127.15 -37.14 -34.77
N ALA A 841 126.35 -36.06 -34.59
CA ALA A 841 125.20 -35.62 -35.45
C ALA A 841 123.91 -36.52 -35.50
N GLN A 842 122.69 -36.05 -35.84
CA GLN A 842 122.08 -34.68 -35.89
C GLN A 842 120.51 -34.71 -35.89
N VAL A 843 119.91 -33.69 -35.24
CA VAL A 843 118.75 -32.83 -35.65
C VAL A 843 117.40 -33.41 -36.11
N GLY A 844 116.32 -32.84 -35.53
CA GLY A 844 114.98 -32.69 -36.12
C GLY A 844 114.17 -31.58 -35.40
N THR A 845 113.84 -30.48 -36.09
CA THR A 845 113.12 -29.29 -35.57
C THR A 845 111.64 -29.28 -36.02
N LEU A 846 110.70 -28.48 -35.48
CA LEU A 846 110.53 -27.03 -35.73
C LEU A 846 109.33 -26.41 -34.93
N THR A 847 109.41 -25.10 -34.63
CA THR A 847 108.31 -24.09 -34.39
C THR A 847 107.20 -24.36 -33.34
N LEU A 848 106.94 -23.51 -32.31
CA LEU A 848 106.60 -22.06 -32.24
C LEU A 848 105.12 -21.71 -32.53
N LEU A 849 104.42 -21.13 -31.54
CA LEU A 849 104.21 -19.67 -31.44
C LEU A 849 103.58 -19.27 -30.09
N ALA A 850 103.53 -17.96 -29.80
CA ALA A 850 103.03 -17.36 -28.56
C ALA A 850 102.18 -16.11 -28.87
N GLY A 851 101.40 -15.61 -27.90
CA GLY A 851 100.69 -14.34 -28.02
C GLY A 851 99.90 -13.97 -26.76
N ALA A 852 100.00 -12.72 -26.32
CA ALA A 852 99.26 -12.18 -25.17
C ALA A 852 98.86 -10.70 -25.43
N LEU A 853 97.68 -10.32 -24.92
CA LEU A 853 97.21 -8.98 -24.53
C LEU A 853 97.61 -7.74 -25.39
N MET A 854 96.62 -7.06 -25.99
CA MET A 854 96.17 -5.71 -25.52
C MET A 854 95.13 -4.97 -26.42
N ALA A 855 94.17 -4.32 -25.74
CA ALA A 855 93.54 -2.98 -25.99
C ALA A 855 92.86 -2.53 -27.32
N GLY A 856 91.61 -2.07 -27.18
CA GLY A 856 90.97 -0.94 -27.91
C GLY A 856 90.30 -1.21 -29.28
N GLY A 857 89.22 -0.51 -29.71
CA GLY A 857 88.31 0.42 -29.00
C GLY A 857 87.48 1.35 -29.92
N VAL A 858 86.29 1.80 -29.47
CA VAL A 858 85.41 2.88 -30.04
C VAL A 858 84.71 2.50 -31.39
N VAL A 859 83.40 2.72 -31.63
CA VAL A 859 82.70 3.98 -32.04
C VAL A 859 81.15 3.79 -32.04
N LEU A 860 80.41 4.84 -31.56
CA LEU A 860 79.05 5.39 -31.87
C LEU A 860 77.99 4.55 -32.69
N VAL A 861 76.64 4.72 -32.58
CA VAL A 861 75.84 5.94 -32.29
C VAL A 861 74.33 5.71 -31.94
N PHE A 862 73.71 6.69 -31.23
CA PHE A 862 72.29 7.14 -31.18
C PHE A 862 71.08 6.41 -30.50
N ARG A 863 70.60 7.07 -29.41
CA ARG A 863 69.26 7.71 -29.16
C ARG A 863 67.94 6.91 -28.98
N ARG A 864 67.31 7.18 -27.81
CA ARG A 864 65.84 7.37 -27.52
C ARG A 864 64.92 6.14 -27.74
N LYS A 865 63.78 5.98 -27.06
CA LYS A 865 62.94 6.88 -26.23
C LYS A 865 62.19 6.06 -25.15
N ARG A 866 61.21 6.68 -24.48
CA ARG A 866 60.11 6.10 -23.65
C ARG A 866 59.64 4.70 -24.10
N SER A 867 59.08 3.87 -23.22
CA SER A 867 58.43 4.22 -21.94
C SER A 867 58.78 3.30 -20.77
#